data_AF-A0A2E9MI98-F1
#
_entry.id   AF-A0A2E9MI98-F1
#
_cell.length_a   1.000
_cell.length_b   1.000
_cell.length_c   1.000
_cell.angle_alpha   90.00
_cell.angle_beta   90.00
_cell.angle_gamma   90.00
#
_symmetry.space_group_name_H-M   'P 1'
#
loop_
_entity.id
_entity.type
_entity.pdbx_description
1 polymer ?
#
loop_
_entity_poly.entity_id
_entity_poly.type
_entity_poly.pdbx_seq_one_letter_code
_entity_poly.pdbx_strand_id
1 'polypeptide(L)'
;MTMSNPVTICVGGDSPVSTLHEARDLARSSIATGSPVVVEIASGDYRLDEPLDLDDSDGGTESAPVIWRPRQGEEVRLHAGALLDGFQRVDDEATLQRLPEHARGKVWQVDLARAGVTNFGHPAAGGLELFFDGTPLTLARWPNEGFDRITGLVGGDPVDVRGTRGDAQGNLYVRRTRLQRWAAEPDPWAHGYWFWDWADERHRIQRVDAEYGVLELEPPAHRYGYRTGQWFYGYNLLCELDEPGEWYLDRQTGVLYLWPPTDVDAAEVSVSVGQHVVRMKGVANLTLQGLTFEFARGDAVQVRDARQVVIDNCTFRNLGGWAVTVSGGHGVRVKQCHIHGTGNGGIVLAGGDRTTLSSSDHVAEDNHIHHYGRVNRMYQPALQISGVGQQVRHNHIHHAPHMAIQFAGNDHLIELNEIHHVCLESNDAGAIYSGRDWTWRGTIIRHNLLWEITGFEDRGCVGVYLDDMLCGTQITGNLFYRVTRAAMIGGGRDCLVQDNLFVDCVPATHVDARAMNWASYHVETTMRDRLERMPVASPIWAQRYPELLTIWEEEAAAPKGNIIRRNVCQGGVWDGLREDARSYVELSANLVADDVGLEGTAPRFGLRADSLAHSIGFQQIPLEHVGPRDPSTR
;
A
#
# COMPACT_ATOMS: atom_id res chain seq x y z
N MET A 1 -23.09 -0.36 36.36
CA MET A 1 -22.46 -1.63 36.77
C MET A 1 -21.03 -1.31 37.15
N THR A 2 -20.60 -1.61 38.36
CA THR A 2 -19.20 -1.47 38.77
C THR A 2 -18.38 -2.49 37.98
N MET A 3 -17.49 -2.03 37.09
CA MET A 3 -16.52 -2.93 36.44
C MET A 3 -15.73 -3.65 37.52
N SER A 4 -15.67 -4.98 37.46
CA SER A 4 -14.76 -5.77 38.29
C SER A 4 -13.33 -5.31 38.01
N ASN A 5 -12.46 -5.34 39.05
CA ASN A 5 -11.05 -5.05 38.84
C ASN A 5 -10.47 -6.05 37.81
N PRO A 6 -9.69 -5.59 36.83
CA PRO A 6 -9.10 -6.47 35.83
C PRO A 6 -8.13 -7.46 36.47
N VAL A 7 -8.17 -8.71 35.99
CA VAL A 7 -7.11 -9.68 36.28
C VAL A 7 -5.90 -9.27 35.45
N THR A 8 -4.77 -9.02 36.12
CA THR A 8 -3.52 -8.65 35.46
C THR A 8 -2.60 -9.86 35.36
N ILE A 9 -2.14 -10.16 34.14
CA ILE A 9 -1.17 -11.21 33.85
C ILE A 9 0.11 -10.54 33.38
N CYS A 10 1.17 -10.63 34.18
CA CYS A 10 2.46 -10.06 33.86
C CYS A 10 3.29 -11.05 33.05
N VAL A 11 3.94 -10.62 31.96
CA VAL A 11 4.82 -11.46 31.13
C VAL A 11 6.24 -10.90 31.14
N GLY A 12 7.25 -11.74 31.24
CA GLY A 12 8.66 -11.34 31.22
C GLY A 12 9.15 -10.59 32.46
N GLY A 13 10.42 -10.15 32.42
CA GLY A 13 11.13 -9.60 33.59
C GLY A 13 11.19 -10.63 34.72
N ASP A 14 10.84 -10.22 35.95
CA ASP A 14 10.79 -11.11 37.12
C ASP A 14 9.49 -11.95 37.22
N SER A 15 8.63 -11.93 36.20
CA SER A 15 7.38 -12.69 36.19
C SER A 15 7.62 -14.20 36.00
N PRO A 16 6.84 -15.09 36.65
CA PRO A 16 6.89 -16.52 36.36
C PRO A 16 6.42 -16.87 34.94
N VAL A 17 5.61 -16.01 34.31
CA VAL A 17 5.14 -16.20 32.92
C VAL A 17 6.18 -15.58 31.98
N SER A 18 6.81 -16.42 31.17
CA SER A 18 7.95 -16.02 30.34
C SER A 18 7.60 -15.81 28.87
N THR A 19 6.47 -16.35 28.41
CA THR A 19 6.07 -16.31 26.99
C THR A 19 4.68 -15.72 26.80
N LEU A 20 4.41 -15.17 25.61
CA LEU A 20 3.09 -14.65 25.24
C LEU A 20 2.05 -15.77 25.11
N HIS A 21 2.46 -16.96 24.66
CA HIS A 21 1.55 -18.12 24.56
C HIS A 21 1.09 -18.61 25.94
N GLU A 22 1.98 -18.65 26.92
CA GLU A 22 1.62 -18.99 28.31
C GLU A 22 0.68 -17.92 28.90
N ALA A 23 0.95 -16.64 28.64
CA ALA A 23 0.10 -15.54 29.08
C ALA A 23 -1.32 -15.63 28.50
N ARG A 24 -1.44 -15.98 27.21
CA ARG A 24 -2.72 -16.25 26.54
C ARG A 24 -3.47 -17.38 27.23
N ASP A 25 -2.80 -18.50 27.47
CA ASP A 25 -3.44 -19.68 28.06
C ASP A 25 -3.93 -19.42 29.49
N LEU A 26 -3.21 -18.60 30.25
CA LEU A 26 -3.65 -18.10 31.57
C LEU A 26 -4.82 -17.11 31.45
N ALA A 27 -4.80 -16.20 30.47
CA ALA A 27 -5.86 -15.23 30.24
C ALA A 27 -7.21 -15.91 29.99
N ARG A 28 -7.23 -16.98 29.19
CA ARG A 28 -8.44 -17.76 28.85
C ARG A 28 -9.22 -18.21 30.09
N SER A 29 -8.52 -18.62 31.15
CA SER A 29 -9.18 -19.05 32.40
C SER A 29 -9.94 -17.90 33.07
N SER A 30 -9.38 -16.69 33.03
CA SER A 30 -10.00 -15.49 33.60
C SER A 30 -11.14 -14.97 32.73
N ILE A 31 -10.94 -14.97 31.41
CA ILE A 31 -11.94 -14.62 30.39
C ILE A 31 -13.18 -15.51 30.53
N ALA A 32 -13.00 -16.82 30.67
CA ALA A 32 -14.10 -17.78 30.84
C ALA A 32 -14.98 -17.51 32.07
N THR A 33 -14.46 -16.80 33.08
CA THR A 33 -15.22 -16.37 34.27
C THR A 33 -15.89 -15.00 34.12
N GLY A 34 -15.76 -14.35 32.96
CA GLY A 34 -16.32 -13.04 32.67
C GLY A 34 -15.52 -11.88 33.29
N SER A 35 -14.26 -12.09 33.66
CA SER A 35 -13.40 -11.05 34.21
C SER A 35 -12.72 -10.25 33.09
N PRO A 36 -12.60 -8.91 33.21
CA PRO A 36 -11.70 -8.14 32.35
C PRO A 36 -10.26 -8.60 32.57
N VAL A 37 -9.46 -8.64 31.50
CA VAL A 37 -8.07 -9.10 31.56
C VAL A 37 -7.13 -8.07 30.96
N VAL A 38 -6.01 -7.83 31.64
CA VAL A 38 -4.89 -7.06 31.12
C VAL A 38 -3.66 -7.96 31.12
N VAL A 39 -3.06 -8.16 29.95
CA VAL A 39 -1.74 -8.79 29.80
C VAL A 39 -0.70 -7.67 29.72
N GLU A 40 0.13 -7.54 30.76
CA GLU A 40 1.19 -6.54 30.86
C GLU A 40 2.55 -7.16 30.57
N ILE A 41 3.16 -6.73 29.47
CA ILE A 41 4.39 -7.31 28.95
C ILE A 41 5.59 -6.44 29.36
N ALA A 42 6.59 -7.04 29.98
CA ALA A 42 7.83 -6.35 30.34
C ALA A 42 8.64 -5.96 29.10
N SER A 43 9.54 -4.99 29.24
CA SER A 43 10.43 -4.55 28.17
C SER A 43 11.26 -5.72 27.64
N GLY A 44 11.35 -5.84 26.31
CA GLY A 44 12.20 -6.83 25.68
C GLY A 44 11.79 -7.20 24.26
N ASP A 45 12.62 -8.07 23.70
CA ASP A 45 12.47 -8.64 22.36
C ASP A 45 11.88 -10.04 22.45
N TYR A 46 10.65 -10.16 21.97
CA TYR A 46 9.89 -11.40 21.97
C TYR A 46 9.87 -11.98 20.55
N ARG A 47 10.83 -12.87 20.30
CA ARG A 47 10.86 -13.67 19.07
C ARG A 47 9.72 -14.69 19.08
N LEU A 48 8.97 -14.74 17.99
CA LEU A 48 7.88 -15.67 17.77
C LEU A 48 8.23 -16.60 16.59
N ASP A 49 8.64 -17.82 16.92
CA ASP A 49 8.87 -18.88 15.91
C ASP A 49 7.54 -19.37 15.31
N GLU A 50 6.45 -19.27 16.08
CA GLU A 50 5.07 -19.44 15.63
C GLU A 50 4.24 -18.21 16.02
N PRO A 51 3.24 -17.81 15.19
CA PRO A 51 2.39 -16.67 15.51
C PRO A 51 1.70 -16.81 16.87
N LEU A 52 1.44 -15.68 17.53
CA LEU A 52 0.51 -15.64 18.65
C LEU A 52 -0.92 -15.75 18.09
N ASP A 53 -1.49 -16.93 18.20
CA ASP A 53 -2.88 -17.20 17.79
C ASP A 53 -3.85 -16.85 18.90
N LEU A 54 -4.79 -15.96 18.59
CA LEU A 54 -5.90 -15.53 19.44
C LEU A 54 -7.23 -15.90 18.76
N ASP A 55 -8.09 -16.62 19.47
CA ASP A 55 -9.38 -17.09 18.98
C ASP A 55 -10.54 -16.52 19.82
N ASP A 56 -11.75 -17.02 19.61
CA ASP A 56 -12.95 -16.58 20.33
C ASP A 56 -12.85 -16.78 21.86
N SER A 57 -11.97 -17.66 22.34
CA SER A 57 -11.68 -17.88 23.76
C SER A 57 -10.76 -16.79 24.37
N ASP A 58 -10.11 -16.00 23.52
CA ASP A 58 -9.20 -14.92 23.93
C ASP A 58 -9.89 -13.54 23.93
N GLY A 59 -11.13 -13.48 23.44
CA GLY A 59 -11.95 -12.27 23.41
C GLY A 59 -12.76 -12.05 24.68
N GLY A 60 -12.99 -10.78 25.02
CA GLY A 60 -13.83 -10.35 26.13
C GLY A 60 -15.24 -9.93 25.71
N THR A 61 -15.90 -9.20 26.61
CA THR A 61 -17.15 -8.49 26.33
C THR A 61 -16.93 -6.97 26.45
N GLU A 62 -17.92 -6.16 26.06
CA GLU A 62 -17.87 -4.72 26.25
C GLU A 62 -17.67 -4.32 27.73
N SER A 63 -18.26 -5.08 28.66
CA SER A 63 -18.10 -4.84 30.10
C SER A 63 -16.89 -5.52 30.73
N ALA A 64 -16.22 -6.42 30.00
CA ALA A 64 -15.05 -7.17 30.46
C ALA A 64 -14.07 -7.37 29.29
N PRO A 65 -13.41 -6.30 28.82
CA PRO A 65 -12.51 -6.36 27.66
C PRO A 65 -11.18 -7.05 28.00
N VAL A 66 -10.46 -7.42 26.94
CA VAL A 66 -9.10 -7.98 27.02
C VAL A 66 -8.10 -7.00 26.41
N ILE A 67 -7.03 -6.68 27.12
CA ILE A 67 -6.01 -5.72 26.67
C ILE A 67 -4.63 -6.36 26.76
N TRP A 68 -3.85 -6.29 25.67
CA TRP A 68 -2.44 -6.65 25.64
C TRP A 68 -1.62 -5.38 25.45
N ARG A 69 -0.70 -5.10 26.37
CA ARG A 69 0.09 -3.86 26.35
C ARG A 69 1.45 -4.03 27.04
N PRO A 70 2.43 -3.15 26.76
CA PRO A 70 3.60 -3.01 27.60
C PRO A 70 3.24 -2.63 29.03
N ARG A 71 4.12 -2.97 29.98
CA ARG A 71 4.14 -2.32 31.30
C ARG A 71 4.36 -0.82 31.14
N GLN A 72 3.91 -0.06 32.13
CA GLN A 72 3.92 1.40 32.04
C GLN A 72 5.34 1.95 31.79
N GLY A 73 5.51 2.65 30.66
CA GLY A 73 6.79 3.27 30.28
C GLY A 73 7.82 2.31 29.69
N GLU A 74 7.45 1.05 29.48
CA GLU A 74 8.32 0.03 28.88
C GLU A 74 8.03 -0.14 27.39
N GLU A 75 9.02 -0.59 26.63
CA GLU A 75 8.93 -0.85 25.19
C GLU A 75 9.01 -2.35 24.90
N VAL A 76 8.10 -2.85 24.07
CA VAL A 76 7.98 -4.28 23.74
C VAL A 76 8.04 -4.45 22.23
N ARG A 77 9.01 -5.25 21.78
CA ARG A 77 9.15 -5.64 20.38
C ARG A 77 8.75 -7.10 20.18
N LEU A 78 7.77 -7.34 19.32
CA LEU A 78 7.36 -8.66 18.86
C LEU A 78 7.89 -8.85 17.44
N HIS A 79 8.62 -9.93 17.19
CA HIS A 79 9.17 -10.15 15.85
C HIS A 79 9.13 -11.62 15.43
N ALA A 80 9.00 -11.84 14.12
CA ALA A 80 8.98 -13.17 13.52
C ALA A 80 10.22 -13.42 12.63
N GLY A 81 11.31 -12.68 12.88
CA GLY A 81 12.60 -12.83 12.20
C GLY A 81 13.60 -13.68 12.96
N ALA A 82 14.72 -13.99 12.30
CA ALA A 82 15.88 -14.63 12.92
C ALA A 82 17.03 -13.63 13.05
N LEU A 83 17.68 -13.61 14.22
CA LEU A 83 18.92 -12.89 14.44
C LEU A 83 20.09 -13.71 13.88
N LEU A 84 21.03 -13.03 13.23
CA LEU A 84 22.22 -13.63 12.63
C LEU A 84 23.46 -13.26 13.45
N ASP A 85 24.30 -14.25 13.71
CA ASP A 85 25.58 -14.07 14.40
C ASP A 85 26.69 -14.90 13.73
N GLY A 86 27.92 -14.76 14.23
CA GLY A 86 29.04 -15.60 13.78
C GLY A 86 29.46 -15.37 12.34
N PHE A 87 29.35 -14.12 11.87
CA PHE A 87 29.84 -13.68 10.56
C PHE A 87 31.35 -13.93 10.44
N GLN A 88 31.78 -14.33 9.26
CA GLN A 88 33.19 -14.52 8.91
C GLN A 88 33.53 -13.70 7.69
N ARG A 89 34.73 -13.12 7.63
CA ARG A 89 35.18 -12.44 6.41
C ARG A 89 35.30 -13.47 5.28
N VAL A 90 34.87 -13.09 4.09
CA VAL A 90 35.08 -13.91 2.89
C VAL A 90 36.58 -13.98 2.60
N ASP A 91 37.14 -15.19 2.61
CA ASP A 91 38.54 -15.46 2.34
C ASP A 91 38.77 -16.56 1.28
N ASP A 92 37.71 -17.23 0.82
CA ASP A 92 37.82 -18.26 -0.21
C ASP A 92 38.00 -17.65 -1.61
N GLU A 93 38.97 -18.18 -2.34
CA GLU A 93 39.38 -17.61 -3.64
C GLU A 93 38.27 -17.66 -4.69
N ALA A 94 37.39 -18.67 -4.65
CA ALA A 94 36.33 -18.83 -5.64
C ALA A 94 35.26 -17.73 -5.51
N THR A 95 34.84 -17.41 -4.28
CA THR A 95 33.92 -16.29 -4.00
C THR A 95 34.60 -14.96 -4.24
N LEU A 96 35.85 -14.77 -3.79
CA LEU A 96 36.60 -13.53 -4.01
C LEU A 96 36.74 -13.18 -5.49
N GLN A 97 36.93 -14.16 -6.37
CA GLN A 97 37.02 -13.95 -7.81
C GLN A 97 35.71 -13.47 -8.44
N ARG A 98 34.54 -13.83 -7.85
CA ARG A 98 33.22 -13.36 -8.29
C ARG A 98 32.92 -11.93 -7.84
N LEU A 99 33.45 -11.54 -6.68
CA LEU A 99 33.27 -10.19 -6.13
C LEU A 99 34.00 -9.11 -6.96
N PRO A 100 33.46 -7.88 -7.03
CA PRO A 100 34.20 -6.71 -7.48
C PRO A 100 35.51 -6.56 -6.71
N GLU A 101 36.59 -6.18 -7.41
CA GLU A 101 37.92 -6.09 -6.80
C GLU A 101 37.95 -5.18 -5.56
N HIS A 102 37.22 -4.07 -5.60
CA HIS A 102 37.15 -3.11 -4.49
C HIS A 102 36.29 -3.57 -3.31
N ALA A 103 35.48 -4.62 -3.47
CA ALA A 103 34.66 -5.24 -2.42
C ALA A 103 35.43 -6.34 -1.66
N ARG A 104 36.48 -6.92 -2.27
CA ARG A 104 37.28 -7.99 -1.67
C ARG A 104 37.87 -7.56 -0.32
N GLY A 105 37.77 -8.43 0.68
CA GLY A 105 38.21 -8.18 2.05
C GLY A 105 37.27 -7.29 2.90
N LYS A 106 36.15 -6.82 2.33
CA LYS A 106 35.10 -6.04 3.02
C LYS A 106 33.79 -6.80 3.18
N VAL A 107 33.59 -7.86 2.40
CA VAL A 107 32.40 -8.72 2.47
C VAL A 107 32.56 -9.78 3.55
N TRP A 108 31.49 -9.99 4.30
CA TRP A 108 31.33 -11.01 5.33
C TRP A 108 30.29 -12.02 4.90
N GLN A 109 30.33 -13.21 5.47
CA GLN A 109 29.41 -14.30 5.17
C GLN A 109 28.91 -15.01 6.43
N VAL A 110 27.72 -15.59 6.33
CA VAL A 110 27.12 -16.44 7.36
C VAL A 110 26.25 -17.52 6.73
N ASP A 111 26.28 -18.72 7.31
CA ASP A 111 25.36 -19.81 6.95
C ASP A 111 24.03 -19.63 7.68
N LEU A 112 22.95 -19.36 6.94
CA LEU A 112 21.62 -19.12 7.49
C LEU A 112 21.04 -20.34 8.21
N ALA A 113 21.49 -21.56 7.88
CA ALA A 113 21.04 -22.76 8.58
C ALA A 113 21.46 -22.77 10.06
N ARG A 114 22.55 -22.07 10.43
CA ARG A 114 22.99 -21.90 11.82
C ARG A 114 21.98 -21.11 12.65
N ALA A 115 21.25 -20.19 12.02
CA ALA A 115 20.15 -19.43 12.62
C ALA A 115 18.78 -20.13 12.49
N GLY A 116 18.76 -21.38 12.00
CA GLY A 116 17.53 -22.14 11.76
C GLY A 116 16.76 -21.71 10.50
N VAL A 117 17.36 -20.91 9.62
CA VAL A 117 16.70 -20.38 8.42
C VAL A 117 17.05 -21.23 7.20
N THR A 118 16.07 -22.02 6.74
CA THR A 118 16.19 -22.87 5.54
C THR A 118 15.19 -22.52 4.45
N ASN A 119 14.22 -21.65 4.76
CA ASN A 119 13.24 -21.15 3.82
C ASN A 119 13.46 -19.65 3.59
N PHE A 120 13.95 -19.30 2.41
CA PHE A 120 14.31 -17.93 2.02
C PHE A 120 13.19 -17.17 1.29
N GLY A 121 11.96 -17.69 1.27
CA GLY A 121 10.87 -17.16 0.44
C GLY A 121 11.17 -17.28 -1.05
N HIS A 122 10.19 -16.96 -1.91
CA HIS A 122 10.39 -17.00 -3.37
C HIS A 122 10.82 -15.61 -3.90
N PRO A 123 11.88 -15.49 -4.74
CA PRO A 123 12.37 -14.19 -5.20
C PRO A 123 11.31 -13.37 -5.95
N ALA A 124 10.43 -14.02 -6.70
CA ALA A 124 9.32 -13.34 -7.39
C ALA A 124 8.37 -12.59 -6.43
N ALA A 125 8.26 -13.04 -5.17
CA ALA A 125 7.49 -12.39 -4.11
C ALA A 125 8.35 -11.48 -3.21
N GLY A 126 9.61 -11.21 -3.60
CA GLY A 126 10.60 -10.48 -2.81
C GLY A 126 11.55 -11.37 -2.01
N GLY A 127 11.05 -12.49 -1.48
CA GLY A 127 11.84 -13.41 -0.68
C GLY A 127 12.09 -12.93 0.75
N LEU A 128 13.17 -13.42 1.35
CA LEU A 128 13.70 -12.97 2.63
C LEU A 128 14.36 -11.61 2.47
N GLU A 129 14.31 -10.81 3.54
CA GLU A 129 14.95 -9.50 3.63
C GLU A 129 15.99 -9.50 4.75
N LEU A 130 17.06 -8.72 4.59
CA LEU A 130 18.11 -8.52 5.59
C LEU A 130 17.98 -7.13 6.19
N PHE A 131 18.13 -7.04 7.51
CA PHE A 131 18.13 -5.80 8.26
C PHE A 131 19.42 -5.69 9.07
N PHE A 132 19.93 -4.46 9.19
CA PHE A 132 21.12 -4.12 9.95
C PHE A 132 20.77 -2.93 10.84
N ASP A 133 20.84 -3.10 12.16
CA ASP A 133 20.38 -2.13 13.18
C ASP A 133 18.97 -1.59 12.89
N GLY A 134 18.05 -2.49 12.55
CA GLY A 134 16.66 -2.14 12.23
C GLY A 134 16.49 -1.37 10.92
N THR A 135 17.50 -1.32 10.04
CA THR A 135 17.40 -0.73 8.70
C THR A 135 17.43 -1.82 7.63
N PRO A 136 16.47 -1.86 6.69
CA PRO A 136 16.50 -2.83 5.60
C PRO A 136 17.68 -2.56 4.65
N LEU A 137 18.42 -3.61 4.31
CA LEU A 137 19.55 -3.55 3.39
C LEU A 137 19.16 -3.88 1.95
N THR A 138 19.93 -3.36 1.01
CA THR A 138 19.70 -3.53 -0.43
C THR A 138 20.25 -4.87 -0.89
N LEU A 139 19.41 -5.71 -1.49
CA LEU A 139 19.90 -6.91 -2.17
C LEU A 139 20.73 -6.46 -3.38
N ALA A 140 21.97 -6.95 -3.47
CA ALA A 140 22.98 -6.56 -4.44
C ALA A 140 22.39 -6.54 -5.86
N ARG A 141 22.44 -5.35 -6.46
CA ARG A 141 21.70 -5.05 -7.68
C ARG A 141 22.44 -4.05 -8.54
N TRP A 142 22.10 -4.06 -9.83
CA TRP A 142 22.56 -3.02 -10.74
C TRP A 142 21.40 -2.43 -11.56
N PRO A 143 21.33 -1.09 -11.67
CA PRO A 143 22.15 -0.13 -10.93
C PRO A 143 21.82 -0.13 -9.42
N ASN A 144 22.79 0.27 -8.58
CA ASN A 144 22.64 0.33 -7.13
C ASN A 144 21.44 1.21 -6.73
N GLU A 145 21.25 2.31 -7.46
CA GLU A 145 20.09 3.21 -7.37
C GLU A 145 19.36 3.37 -8.71
N GLY A 146 18.04 3.56 -8.66
CA GLY A 146 17.21 3.74 -9.86
C GLY A 146 17.11 2.48 -10.74
N PHE A 147 17.13 2.69 -12.05
CA PHE A 147 16.87 1.67 -13.07
C PHE A 147 17.78 1.81 -14.31
N ASP A 148 18.06 0.70 -14.98
CA ASP A 148 18.52 0.65 -16.37
C ASP A 148 17.32 0.60 -17.35
N ARG A 149 17.57 0.67 -18.65
CA ARG A 149 16.54 0.67 -19.71
C ARG A 149 16.75 -0.42 -20.75
N ILE A 150 15.63 -0.94 -21.24
CA ILE A 150 15.57 -1.82 -22.40
C ILE A 150 15.92 -0.99 -23.65
N THR A 151 17.02 -1.31 -24.31
CA THR A 151 17.52 -0.55 -25.48
C THR A 151 16.92 -1.04 -26.80
N GLY A 152 16.38 -2.25 -26.82
CA GLY A 152 15.71 -2.86 -27.97
C GLY A 152 15.10 -4.20 -27.61
N LEU A 153 14.32 -4.78 -28.52
CA LEU A 153 13.76 -6.12 -28.40
C LEU A 153 14.40 -7.00 -29.47
N VAL A 154 14.79 -8.24 -29.12
CA VAL A 154 15.22 -9.22 -30.12
C VAL A 154 14.06 -9.54 -31.06
N GLY A 155 12.85 -9.62 -30.48
CA GLY A 155 11.60 -9.82 -31.18
C GLY A 155 11.36 -11.27 -31.61
N GLY A 156 10.16 -11.52 -32.13
CA GLY A 156 9.77 -12.82 -32.65
C GLY A 156 8.28 -13.13 -32.49
N ASP A 157 7.57 -12.33 -31.69
CA ASP A 157 6.13 -12.43 -31.47
C ASP A 157 5.53 -11.04 -31.16
N PRO A 158 5.32 -10.19 -32.18
CA PRO A 158 4.92 -8.81 -31.98
C PRO A 158 3.52 -8.70 -31.37
N VAL A 159 3.36 -7.80 -30.41
CA VAL A 159 2.07 -7.49 -29.78
C VAL A 159 1.70 -6.03 -29.93
N ASP A 160 0.40 -5.76 -29.97
CA ASP A 160 -0.18 -4.41 -29.88
C ASP A 160 -1.13 -4.37 -28.70
N VAL A 161 -0.72 -3.66 -27.66
CA VAL A 161 -1.51 -3.45 -26.44
C VAL A 161 -2.01 -2.01 -26.47
N ARG A 162 -3.29 -1.82 -26.81
CA ARG A 162 -3.96 -0.51 -26.82
C ARG A 162 -3.27 0.52 -27.73
N GLY A 163 -2.82 0.12 -28.91
CA GLY A 163 -2.11 0.96 -29.88
C GLY A 163 -0.62 1.13 -29.58
N THR A 164 -0.13 0.54 -28.49
CA THR A 164 1.29 0.53 -28.13
C THR A 164 1.91 -0.79 -28.53
N ARG A 165 2.95 -0.72 -29.37
CA ARG A 165 3.65 -1.91 -29.88
C ARG A 165 4.74 -2.39 -28.92
N GLY A 166 4.89 -3.70 -28.85
CA GLY A 166 5.99 -4.38 -28.19
C GLY A 166 6.14 -5.80 -28.72
N ASP A 167 6.68 -6.70 -27.90
CA ASP A 167 6.84 -8.11 -28.24
C ASP A 167 6.47 -8.98 -27.03
N ALA A 168 5.87 -10.14 -27.25
CA ALA A 168 5.51 -11.07 -26.19
C ALA A 168 6.74 -11.78 -25.59
N GLN A 169 7.87 -11.83 -26.30
CA GLN A 169 9.07 -12.54 -25.86
C GLN A 169 9.95 -11.68 -24.95
N GLY A 170 10.40 -12.26 -23.84
CA GLY A 170 11.30 -11.63 -22.86
C GLY A 170 12.76 -11.60 -23.28
N ASN A 171 13.06 -11.39 -24.56
CA ASN A 171 14.42 -11.34 -25.11
C ASN A 171 14.81 -9.89 -25.41
N LEU A 172 15.65 -9.31 -24.55
CA LEU A 172 15.82 -7.86 -24.42
C LEU A 172 17.26 -7.45 -24.76
N TYR A 173 17.43 -6.46 -25.63
CA TYR A 173 18.73 -5.80 -25.79
C TYR A 173 18.96 -4.80 -24.66
N VAL A 174 20.09 -4.90 -23.97
CA VAL A 174 20.48 -4.01 -22.87
C VAL A 174 21.95 -3.59 -22.97
N ARG A 175 22.36 -2.63 -22.14
CA ARG A 175 23.75 -2.15 -22.12
C ARG A 175 24.70 -3.28 -21.69
N ARG A 176 25.81 -3.45 -22.43
CA ARG A 176 26.74 -4.58 -22.25
C ARG A 176 27.69 -4.46 -21.05
N THR A 177 27.83 -3.28 -20.47
CA THR A 177 28.94 -2.90 -19.57
C THR A 177 29.08 -3.77 -18.31
N ARG A 178 28.05 -4.53 -17.93
CA ARG A 178 28.03 -5.43 -16.75
C ARG A 178 27.70 -6.90 -17.07
N LEU A 179 27.09 -7.17 -18.23
CA LEU A 179 26.50 -8.48 -18.56
C LEU A 179 27.48 -9.65 -18.54
N GLN A 180 28.76 -9.41 -18.84
CA GLN A 180 29.75 -10.48 -18.83
C GLN A 180 29.90 -11.13 -17.44
N ARG A 181 29.70 -10.37 -16.36
CA ARG A 181 29.75 -10.91 -15.00
C ARG A 181 28.45 -11.63 -14.64
N TRP A 182 27.31 -11.11 -15.08
CA TRP A 182 26.00 -11.71 -14.81
C TRP A 182 25.86 -13.10 -15.43
N ALA A 183 26.48 -13.34 -16.58
CA ALA A 183 26.43 -14.64 -17.27
C ALA A 183 26.97 -15.82 -16.44
N ALA A 184 27.77 -15.54 -15.40
CA ALA A 184 28.29 -16.55 -14.49
C ALA A 184 27.48 -16.67 -13.18
N GLU A 185 26.44 -15.86 -12.98
CA GLU A 185 25.64 -15.92 -11.76
C GLU A 185 24.67 -17.12 -11.79
N PRO A 186 24.55 -17.87 -10.68
CA PRO A 186 23.76 -19.11 -10.67
C PRO A 186 22.25 -18.88 -10.52
N ASP A 187 21.85 -17.75 -9.93
CA ASP A 187 20.45 -17.38 -9.73
C ASP A 187 20.19 -15.87 -9.92
N PRO A 188 20.43 -15.35 -11.15
CA PRO A 188 20.23 -13.95 -11.47
C PRO A 188 18.74 -13.64 -11.71
N TRP A 189 18.27 -12.52 -11.18
CA TRP A 189 16.89 -12.05 -11.37
C TRP A 189 16.86 -10.62 -11.89
N ALA A 190 15.74 -10.24 -12.50
CA ALA A 190 15.44 -8.88 -12.89
C ALA A 190 14.06 -8.47 -12.37
N HIS A 191 13.97 -7.25 -11.86
CA HIS A 191 12.69 -6.60 -11.57
C HIS A 191 12.48 -5.51 -12.61
N GLY A 192 11.39 -5.59 -13.38
CA GLY A 192 11.13 -4.66 -14.46
C GLY A 192 9.69 -4.24 -14.56
N TYR A 193 9.53 -3.04 -15.11
CA TYR A 193 8.26 -2.48 -15.54
C TYR A 193 8.17 -2.72 -17.03
N TRP A 194 7.75 -3.93 -17.42
CA TRP A 194 8.13 -4.49 -18.72
C TRP A 194 7.43 -3.86 -19.92
N PHE A 195 6.23 -3.32 -19.73
CA PHE A 195 5.42 -2.73 -20.80
C PHE A 195 4.75 -1.43 -20.36
N TRP A 196 4.05 -1.50 -19.23
CA TRP A 196 3.38 -0.41 -18.55
C TRP A 196 4.02 -0.20 -17.17
N ASP A 197 4.10 1.04 -16.72
CA ASP A 197 4.72 1.42 -15.45
C ASP A 197 3.87 1.13 -14.21
N TRP A 198 2.62 0.72 -14.41
CA TRP A 198 1.73 0.22 -13.36
C TRP A 198 1.72 -1.31 -13.23
N ALA A 199 2.47 -2.02 -14.08
CA ALA A 199 2.56 -3.48 -14.07
C ALA A 199 4.03 -3.92 -14.00
N ASP A 200 4.55 -3.96 -12.77
CA ASP A 200 5.87 -4.51 -12.47
C ASP A 200 5.81 -6.03 -12.32
N GLU A 201 6.91 -6.70 -12.66
CA GLU A 201 7.07 -8.12 -12.36
C GLU A 201 8.54 -8.51 -12.22
N ARG A 202 8.80 -9.49 -11.37
CA ARG A 202 10.13 -10.09 -11.21
C ARG A 202 10.25 -11.34 -12.06
N HIS A 203 11.29 -11.37 -12.89
CA HIS A 203 11.60 -12.47 -13.78
C HIS A 203 12.97 -13.02 -13.45
N ARG A 204 13.11 -14.35 -13.47
CA ARG A 204 14.42 -14.96 -13.45
C ARG A 204 15.09 -14.72 -14.80
N ILE A 205 16.39 -14.43 -14.79
CA ILE A 205 17.17 -14.30 -16.02
C ILE A 205 17.60 -15.71 -16.41
N GLN A 206 17.02 -16.24 -17.48
CA GLN A 206 17.32 -17.58 -17.99
C GLN A 206 18.71 -17.64 -18.63
N ARG A 207 19.07 -16.61 -19.41
CA ARG A 207 20.35 -16.54 -20.10
C ARG A 207 20.81 -15.10 -20.27
N VAL A 208 22.12 -14.91 -20.18
CA VAL A 208 22.79 -13.65 -20.54
C VAL A 208 23.70 -13.88 -21.73
N ASP A 209 23.43 -13.19 -22.83
CA ASP A 209 24.32 -13.11 -23.99
C ASP A 209 25.15 -11.83 -23.90
N ALA A 210 26.34 -11.93 -23.28
CA ALA A 210 27.20 -10.77 -23.11
C ALA A 210 27.81 -10.27 -24.45
N GLU A 211 27.97 -11.15 -25.44
CA GLU A 211 28.53 -10.80 -26.75
C GLU A 211 27.58 -9.90 -27.52
N TYR A 212 26.29 -10.26 -27.57
CA TYR A 212 25.28 -9.51 -28.30
C TYR A 212 24.55 -8.47 -27.43
N GLY A 213 24.63 -8.60 -26.11
CA GLY A 213 23.95 -7.72 -25.16
C GLY A 213 22.49 -8.09 -24.93
N VAL A 214 22.18 -9.39 -24.86
CA VAL A 214 20.81 -9.89 -24.73
C VAL A 214 20.59 -10.46 -23.33
N LEU A 215 19.50 -10.06 -22.68
CA LEU A 215 18.92 -10.73 -21.52
C LEU A 215 17.71 -11.54 -21.96
N GLU A 216 17.72 -12.83 -21.68
CA GLU A 216 16.57 -13.72 -21.90
C GLU A 216 15.90 -14.02 -20.56
N LEU A 217 14.64 -13.61 -20.42
CA LEU A 217 13.85 -13.84 -19.22
C LEU A 217 13.16 -15.21 -19.28
N GLU A 218 13.11 -15.88 -18.13
CA GLU A 218 12.48 -17.18 -18.00
C GLU A 218 10.95 -17.07 -18.11
N PRO A 219 10.26 -17.91 -18.91
CA PRO A 219 8.80 -17.95 -18.95
C PRO A 219 8.16 -18.27 -17.58
N PRO A 220 6.89 -17.88 -17.35
CA PRO A 220 5.96 -17.27 -18.30
C PRO A 220 6.30 -15.81 -18.61
N ALA A 221 6.04 -15.39 -19.84
CA ALA A 221 6.22 -13.99 -20.24
C ALA A 221 5.26 -13.06 -19.48
N HIS A 222 5.69 -11.82 -19.25
CA HIS A 222 4.84 -10.78 -18.69
C HIS A 222 3.56 -10.62 -19.54
N ARG A 223 2.41 -10.46 -18.88
CA ARG A 223 1.08 -10.52 -19.54
C ARG A 223 0.91 -9.53 -20.70
N TYR A 224 1.54 -8.36 -20.62
CA TYR A 224 1.48 -7.35 -21.68
C TYR A 224 2.61 -7.47 -22.71
N GLY A 225 3.59 -8.34 -22.47
CA GLY A 225 4.85 -8.40 -23.21
C GLY A 225 5.86 -7.39 -22.70
N TYR A 226 6.77 -7.00 -23.60
CA TYR A 226 7.93 -6.14 -23.35
C TYR A 226 8.02 -5.00 -24.36
N ARG A 227 8.55 -3.84 -23.94
CA ARG A 227 8.69 -2.66 -24.79
C ARG A 227 10.03 -1.95 -24.62
N THR A 228 10.58 -1.41 -25.71
CA THR A 228 11.78 -0.58 -25.68
C THR A 228 11.59 0.68 -24.84
N GLY A 229 12.63 1.10 -24.11
CA GLY A 229 12.64 2.29 -23.25
C GLY A 229 12.07 2.08 -21.85
N GLN A 230 11.43 0.92 -21.62
CA GLN A 230 11.01 0.48 -20.29
C GLN A 230 12.20 0.20 -19.38
N TRP A 231 11.97 0.21 -18.07
CA TRP A 231 13.02 0.23 -17.07
C TRP A 231 13.01 -1.00 -16.17
N PHE A 232 14.20 -1.38 -15.72
CA PHE A 232 14.42 -2.57 -14.91
C PHE A 232 15.73 -2.45 -14.11
N TYR A 233 15.93 -3.35 -13.15
CA TYR A 233 17.24 -3.58 -12.55
C TYR A 233 17.47 -5.09 -12.37
N GLY A 234 18.72 -5.53 -12.49
CA GLY A 234 19.14 -6.88 -12.15
C GLY A 234 19.45 -6.98 -10.66
N TYR A 235 19.10 -8.08 -9.99
CA TYR A 235 19.33 -8.25 -8.56
C TYR A 235 19.64 -9.71 -8.18
N ASN A 236 20.10 -9.90 -6.94
CA ASN A 236 20.64 -11.15 -6.42
C ASN A 236 21.90 -11.58 -7.21
N LEU A 237 22.81 -10.63 -7.43
CA LEU A 237 24.02 -10.82 -8.23
C LEU A 237 25.23 -10.59 -7.31
N LEU A 238 26.02 -11.62 -7.01
CA LEU A 238 27.20 -11.47 -6.15
C LEU A 238 28.24 -10.52 -6.79
N CYS A 239 28.35 -10.54 -8.11
CA CYS A 239 29.23 -9.66 -8.86
C CYS A 239 28.82 -8.18 -8.84
N GLU A 240 27.63 -7.85 -8.33
CA GLU A 240 27.15 -6.49 -8.09
C GLU A 240 27.06 -6.16 -6.59
N LEU A 241 27.61 -7.00 -5.70
CA LEU A 241 27.80 -6.65 -4.29
C LEU A 241 28.99 -5.68 -4.18
N ASP A 242 28.73 -4.40 -4.41
CA ASP A 242 29.76 -3.43 -4.76
C ASP A 242 29.77 -2.14 -3.92
N GLU A 243 28.84 -1.99 -2.97
CA GLU A 243 28.86 -0.91 -1.98
C GLU A 243 28.45 -1.35 -0.55
N PRO A 244 28.83 -0.59 0.50
CA PRO A 244 28.36 -0.86 1.87
C PRO A 244 26.83 -0.78 1.98
N GLY A 245 26.23 -1.72 2.70
CA GLY A 245 24.78 -1.83 2.84
C GLY A 245 24.12 -2.76 1.82
N GLU A 246 24.90 -3.35 0.93
CA GLU A 246 24.42 -4.41 0.04
C GLU A 246 24.66 -5.81 0.60
N TRP A 247 23.83 -6.75 0.15
CA TRP A 247 23.96 -8.17 0.49
C TRP A 247 23.56 -9.08 -0.67
N TYR A 248 24.00 -10.33 -0.65
CA TYR A 248 23.66 -11.37 -1.63
C TYR A 248 23.30 -12.66 -0.91
N LEU A 249 22.37 -13.44 -1.47
CA LEU A 249 22.03 -14.75 -0.96
C LEU A 249 22.32 -15.83 -2.00
N ASP A 250 23.26 -16.71 -1.68
CA ASP A 250 23.36 -17.98 -2.38
C ASP A 250 22.23 -18.90 -1.90
N ARG A 251 21.16 -18.93 -2.68
CA ARG A 251 19.95 -19.67 -2.34
C ARG A 251 20.11 -21.19 -2.48
N GLN A 252 21.17 -21.67 -3.12
CA GLN A 252 21.46 -23.10 -3.24
C GLN A 252 22.15 -23.62 -1.99
N THR A 253 23.09 -22.85 -1.44
CA THR A 253 23.88 -23.23 -0.26
C THR A 253 23.33 -22.67 1.05
N GLY A 254 22.51 -21.61 1.01
CA GLY A 254 22.02 -20.91 2.18
C GLY A 254 23.01 -19.94 2.81
N VAL A 255 24.10 -19.62 2.10
CA VAL A 255 25.10 -18.65 2.58
C VAL A 255 24.68 -17.24 2.18
N LEU A 256 24.57 -16.37 3.18
CA LEU A 256 24.35 -14.94 3.01
C LEU A 256 25.70 -14.21 3.02
N TYR A 257 25.88 -13.30 2.08
CA TYR A 257 27.06 -12.44 1.94
C TYR A 257 26.64 -10.99 2.15
N LEU A 258 27.38 -10.22 2.93
CA LEU A 258 27.03 -8.87 3.35
C LEU A 258 28.28 -7.98 3.28
N TRP A 259 28.16 -6.83 2.63
CA TRP A 259 29.08 -5.71 2.89
C TRP A 259 28.44 -4.83 3.97
N PRO A 260 28.85 -4.94 5.24
CA PRO A 260 28.17 -4.25 6.32
C PRO A 260 28.41 -2.73 6.24
N PRO A 261 27.39 -1.89 6.55
CA PRO A 261 27.57 -0.43 6.60
C PRO A 261 28.59 0.02 7.66
N THR A 262 28.59 -0.67 8.79
CA THR A 262 29.47 -0.43 9.94
C THR A 262 30.03 -1.77 10.45
N ASP A 263 30.55 -1.82 11.69
CA ASP A 263 31.09 -3.04 12.27
C ASP A 263 29.98 -4.09 12.49
N VAL A 264 30.09 -5.24 11.84
CA VAL A 264 29.07 -6.31 11.88
C VAL A 264 28.97 -6.95 13.26
N ASP A 265 30.06 -6.98 14.03
CA ASP A 265 30.07 -7.58 15.38
C ASP A 265 29.41 -6.68 16.43
N ALA A 266 29.19 -5.40 16.12
CA ALA A 266 28.56 -4.42 17.00
C ALA A 266 27.07 -4.16 16.69
N ALA A 267 26.55 -4.78 15.62
CA ALA A 267 25.22 -4.50 15.09
C ALA A 267 24.24 -5.65 15.31
N GLU A 268 22.95 -5.32 15.36
CA GLU A 268 21.89 -6.31 15.22
C GLU A 268 21.69 -6.62 13.73
N VAL A 269 22.02 -7.84 13.32
CA VAL A 269 21.71 -8.32 11.96
C VAL A 269 20.58 -9.32 12.03
N SER A 270 19.52 -9.08 11.26
CA SER A 270 18.32 -9.93 11.30
C SER A 270 17.75 -10.19 9.91
N VAL A 271 16.98 -11.26 9.78
CA VAL A 271 16.30 -11.62 8.53
C VAL A 271 14.82 -11.91 8.73
N SER A 272 14.01 -11.62 7.71
CA SER A 272 12.57 -11.88 7.74
C SER A 272 12.23 -13.36 7.46
N VAL A 273 11.43 -13.98 8.35
CA VAL A 273 11.15 -15.44 8.28
C VAL A 273 9.65 -15.75 8.36
N GLY A 274 9.03 -15.48 9.51
CA GLY A 274 7.66 -15.88 9.83
C GLY A 274 6.62 -15.15 8.98
N GLN A 275 5.48 -15.81 8.74
CA GLN A 275 4.42 -15.25 7.90
C GLN A 275 3.53 -14.25 8.64
N HIS A 276 3.39 -14.43 9.96
CA HIS A 276 2.62 -13.53 10.82
C HIS A 276 3.27 -13.43 12.20
N VAL A 277 3.03 -12.31 12.90
CA VAL A 277 3.40 -12.15 14.31
C VAL A 277 2.20 -12.49 15.19
N VAL A 278 1.00 -11.97 14.87
CA VAL A 278 -0.24 -12.24 15.59
C VAL A 278 -1.35 -12.60 14.60
N ARG A 279 -2.16 -13.61 14.93
CA ARG A 279 -3.39 -13.93 14.19
C ARG A 279 -4.58 -13.93 15.15
N MET A 280 -5.65 -13.26 14.75
CA MET A 280 -6.91 -13.18 15.46
C MET A 280 -8.02 -13.77 14.60
N LYS A 281 -8.79 -14.69 15.15
CA LYS A 281 -9.94 -15.28 14.44
C LYS A 281 -11.16 -15.37 15.36
N GLY A 282 -12.27 -14.71 14.99
CA GLY A 282 -13.51 -14.75 15.77
C GLY A 282 -13.46 -14.01 17.12
N VAL A 283 -12.34 -13.35 17.42
CA VAL A 283 -12.07 -12.61 18.66
C VAL A 283 -13.07 -11.46 18.83
N ALA A 284 -13.38 -11.13 20.08
CA ALA A 284 -14.25 -10.03 20.44
C ALA A 284 -13.66 -9.12 21.52
N ASN A 285 -13.86 -7.80 21.45
CA ASN A 285 -13.53 -6.85 22.52
C ASN A 285 -12.08 -7.01 23.04
N LEU A 286 -11.13 -7.08 22.12
CA LEU A 286 -9.70 -7.24 22.40
C LEU A 286 -8.93 -6.04 21.87
N THR A 287 -7.99 -5.53 22.67
CA THR A 287 -7.08 -4.45 22.28
C THR A 287 -5.63 -4.91 22.28
N LEU A 288 -4.90 -4.66 21.19
CA LEU A 288 -3.44 -4.63 21.19
C LEU A 288 -3.01 -3.16 21.28
N GLN A 289 -2.19 -2.83 22.28
CA GLN A 289 -1.83 -1.44 22.55
C GLN A 289 -0.34 -1.25 22.75
N GLY A 290 0.28 -0.28 22.07
CA GLY A 290 1.65 0.15 22.38
C GLY A 290 2.75 -0.83 22.00
N LEU A 291 2.47 -1.80 21.14
CA LEU A 291 3.42 -2.87 20.77
C LEU A 291 4.17 -2.52 19.47
N THR A 292 5.43 -2.94 19.38
CA THR A 292 6.22 -2.88 18.14
C THR A 292 6.21 -4.24 17.44
N PHE A 293 6.01 -4.26 16.11
CA PHE A 293 6.00 -5.46 15.28
C PHE A 293 7.08 -5.37 14.20
N GLU A 294 7.97 -6.37 14.11
CA GLU A 294 9.07 -6.41 13.13
C GLU A 294 9.34 -7.79 12.49
N PHE A 295 10.07 -7.77 11.38
CA PHE A 295 10.76 -8.91 10.75
C PHE A 295 9.89 -10.10 10.36
N ALA A 296 8.57 -9.93 10.26
CA ALA A 296 7.73 -10.89 9.55
C ALA A 296 8.01 -10.78 8.04
N ARG A 297 8.15 -11.92 7.37
CA ARG A 297 8.20 -11.99 5.90
C ARG A 297 6.82 -11.74 5.27
N GLY A 298 5.75 -12.09 5.99
CA GLY A 298 4.36 -11.80 5.61
C GLY A 298 3.80 -10.62 6.40
N ASP A 299 2.50 -10.67 6.72
CA ASP A 299 1.78 -9.59 7.39
C ASP A 299 1.95 -9.66 8.91
N ALA A 300 2.15 -8.54 9.61
CA ALA A 300 2.38 -8.58 11.06
C ALA A 300 1.14 -9.07 11.85
N VAL A 301 -0.01 -8.42 11.68
CA VAL A 301 -1.26 -8.75 12.39
C VAL A 301 -2.37 -9.11 11.40
N GLN A 302 -2.91 -10.32 11.52
CA GLN A 302 -4.06 -10.76 10.74
C GLN A 302 -5.30 -10.88 11.62
N VAL A 303 -6.41 -10.31 11.19
CA VAL A 303 -7.71 -10.33 11.88
C VAL A 303 -8.78 -10.88 10.96
N ARG A 304 -9.47 -11.95 11.39
CA ARG A 304 -10.55 -12.58 10.62
C ARG A 304 -11.82 -12.72 11.45
N ASP A 305 -12.94 -12.29 10.89
CA ASP A 305 -14.28 -12.46 11.46
C ASP A 305 -14.39 -11.97 12.93
N ALA A 306 -13.65 -10.92 13.27
CA ALA A 306 -13.56 -10.39 14.63
C ALA A 306 -14.51 -9.22 14.87
N ARG A 307 -14.85 -8.97 16.14
CA ARG A 307 -15.75 -7.87 16.52
C ARG A 307 -15.14 -6.95 17.58
N GLN A 308 -15.23 -5.64 17.39
CA GLN A 308 -14.74 -4.66 18.37
C GLN A 308 -13.27 -4.93 18.78
N VAL A 309 -12.41 -5.22 17.79
CA VAL A 309 -10.96 -5.33 17.98
C VAL A 309 -10.32 -3.98 17.75
N VAL A 310 -9.39 -3.60 18.63
CA VAL A 310 -8.66 -2.34 18.53
C VAL A 310 -7.16 -2.60 18.46
N ILE A 311 -6.49 -2.03 17.48
CA ILE A 311 -5.04 -1.97 17.38
C ILE A 311 -4.67 -0.51 17.56
N ASP A 312 -4.07 -0.18 18.71
CA ASP A 312 -3.95 1.18 19.22
C ASP A 312 -2.50 1.55 19.52
N ASN A 313 -2.02 2.66 18.97
CA ASN A 313 -0.70 3.20 19.30
C ASN A 313 0.45 2.19 19.11
N CYS A 314 0.34 1.32 18.11
CA CYS A 314 1.36 0.32 17.78
C CYS A 314 2.33 0.84 16.73
N THR A 315 3.56 0.32 16.74
CA THR A 315 4.55 0.57 15.68
C THR A 315 4.70 -0.67 14.83
N PHE A 316 4.57 -0.53 13.51
CA PHE A 316 4.81 -1.59 12.55
C PHE A 316 5.95 -1.17 11.65
N ARG A 317 7.05 -1.92 11.68
CA ARG A 317 8.18 -1.60 10.83
C ARG A 317 8.96 -2.81 10.36
N ASN A 318 9.73 -2.65 9.27
CA ASN A 318 10.62 -3.70 8.78
C ASN A 318 9.90 -5.03 8.51
N LEU A 319 8.77 -4.95 7.82
CA LEU A 319 7.92 -6.09 7.45
C LEU A 319 8.05 -6.38 5.95
N GLY A 320 7.93 -7.65 5.56
CA GLY A 320 7.85 -8.05 4.15
C GLY A 320 6.45 -7.94 3.56
N GLY A 321 5.40 -8.04 4.39
CA GLY A 321 4.00 -7.93 3.99
C GLY A 321 3.32 -6.65 4.48
N TRP A 322 2.04 -6.77 4.85
CA TRP A 322 1.20 -5.70 5.38
C TRP A 322 1.37 -5.52 6.90
N ALA A 323 1.09 -4.34 7.44
CA ALA A 323 1.06 -4.14 8.89
C ALA A 323 -0.14 -4.84 9.54
N VAL A 324 -1.35 -4.57 9.01
CA VAL A 324 -2.60 -5.15 9.53
C VAL A 324 -3.50 -5.59 8.37
N THR A 325 -4.00 -6.82 8.42
CA THR A 325 -5.03 -7.29 7.48
C THR A 325 -6.29 -7.70 8.20
N VAL A 326 -7.44 -7.15 7.80
CA VAL A 326 -8.77 -7.44 8.36
C VAL A 326 -9.68 -7.99 7.28
N SER A 327 -10.32 -9.13 7.55
CA SER A 327 -11.33 -9.73 6.67
C SER A 327 -12.56 -10.20 7.46
N GLY A 328 -13.74 -9.71 7.08
CA GLY A 328 -14.99 -10.01 7.77
C GLY A 328 -15.10 -9.34 9.14
N GLY A 329 -16.13 -9.69 9.90
CA GLY A 329 -16.35 -9.12 11.22
C GLY A 329 -16.94 -7.70 11.20
N HIS A 330 -16.86 -7.01 12.34
CA HIS A 330 -17.49 -5.69 12.53
C HIS A 330 -16.76 -4.84 13.58
N GLY A 331 -16.59 -3.55 13.33
CA GLY A 331 -16.04 -2.60 14.31
C GLY A 331 -14.57 -2.80 14.66
N VAL A 332 -13.74 -3.32 13.73
CA VAL A 332 -12.29 -3.36 13.89
C VAL A 332 -11.69 -1.97 13.65
N ARG A 333 -10.83 -1.50 14.56
CA ARG A 333 -10.22 -0.17 14.51
C ARG A 333 -8.70 -0.27 14.56
N VAL A 334 -8.02 0.33 13.58
CA VAL A 334 -6.57 0.53 13.58
C VAL A 334 -6.30 2.02 13.74
N LYS A 335 -5.77 2.40 14.89
CA LYS A 335 -5.68 3.81 15.28
C LYS A 335 -4.35 4.20 15.91
N GLN A 336 -3.94 5.44 15.65
CA GLN A 336 -2.75 6.04 16.26
C GLN A 336 -1.46 5.25 16.00
N CYS A 337 -1.43 4.41 14.95
CA CYS A 337 -0.28 3.56 14.68
C CYS A 337 0.75 4.30 13.80
N HIS A 338 2.02 3.99 14.03
CA HIS A 338 3.12 4.38 13.14
C HIS A 338 3.52 3.18 12.28
N ILE A 339 3.30 3.28 10.97
CA ILE A 339 3.50 2.17 10.03
C ILE A 339 4.53 2.60 8.99
N HIS A 340 5.68 1.93 8.95
CA HIS A 340 6.70 2.27 7.97
C HIS A 340 7.62 1.13 7.55
N GLY A 341 8.27 1.24 6.39
CA GLY A 341 9.24 0.23 5.95
C GLY A 341 8.61 -1.14 5.63
N THR A 342 7.32 -1.15 5.27
CA THR A 342 6.60 -2.38 4.91
C THR A 342 6.86 -2.77 3.45
N GLY A 343 6.98 -4.06 3.20
CA GLY A 343 7.24 -4.62 1.89
C GLY A 343 6.02 -4.56 0.98
N ASN A 344 4.82 -4.71 1.54
CA ASN A 344 3.55 -4.43 0.88
C ASN A 344 2.98 -3.10 1.40
N GLY A 345 1.66 -2.99 1.57
CA GLY A 345 1.01 -1.79 2.06
C GLY A 345 0.97 -1.66 3.59
N GLY A 346 0.08 -0.80 4.07
CA GLY A 346 -0.14 -0.57 5.51
C GLY A 346 -1.26 -1.44 6.07
N ILE A 347 -2.51 -1.03 5.84
CA ILE A 347 -3.70 -1.61 6.46
C ILE A 347 -4.70 -2.06 5.39
N VAL A 348 -5.22 -3.28 5.52
CA VAL A 348 -6.35 -3.78 4.73
C VAL A 348 -7.59 -3.90 5.62
N LEU A 349 -8.71 -3.28 5.22
CA LEU A 349 -10.01 -3.37 5.89
C LEU A 349 -11.07 -3.92 4.91
N ALA A 350 -11.43 -5.19 5.04
CA ALA A 350 -12.47 -5.82 4.23
C ALA A 350 -13.60 -6.34 5.12
N GLY A 351 -14.84 -5.89 4.89
CA GLY A 351 -15.99 -6.29 5.70
C GLY A 351 -17.30 -5.70 5.22
N GLY A 352 -18.40 -6.18 5.79
CA GLY A 352 -19.76 -5.81 5.41
C GLY A 352 -20.33 -6.72 4.33
N ASP A 353 -21.62 -6.57 4.05
CA ASP A 353 -22.33 -7.35 3.04
C ASP A 353 -22.93 -6.41 2.00
N ARG A 354 -22.43 -6.50 0.77
CA ARG A 354 -22.90 -5.68 -0.35
C ARG A 354 -24.33 -6.04 -0.75
N THR A 355 -24.72 -7.31 -0.69
CA THR A 355 -26.07 -7.75 -1.08
C THR A 355 -27.14 -7.05 -0.26
N THR A 356 -26.88 -6.88 1.04
CA THR A 356 -27.78 -6.22 1.99
C THR A 356 -27.42 -4.76 2.28
N LEU A 357 -26.30 -4.27 1.76
CA LEU A 357 -25.67 -2.98 2.10
C LEU A 357 -25.42 -2.82 3.62
N SER A 358 -25.07 -3.91 4.30
CA SER A 358 -24.75 -3.89 5.73
C SER A 358 -23.30 -3.49 5.95
N SER A 359 -23.07 -2.42 6.71
CA SER A 359 -21.73 -1.91 7.05
C SER A 359 -20.97 -2.84 8.01
N SER A 360 -19.65 -2.93 7.86
CA SER A 360 -18.77 -3.47 8.91
C SER A 360 -18.22 -2.42 9.87
N ASP A 361 -18.34 -1.13 9.56
CA ASP A 361 -17.85 -0.02 10.39
C ASP A 361 -16.38 -0.18 10.83
N HIS A 362 -15.51 -0.72 9.96
CA HIS A 362 -14.08 -0.73 10.25
C HIS A 362 -13.48 0.66 10.05
N VAL A 363 -12.50 0.99 10.87
CA VAL A 363 -11.90 2.34 10.88
C VAL A 363 -10.38 2.25 10.86
N ALA A 364 -9.77 2.98 9.93
CA ALA A 364 -8.36 3.37 10.02
C ALA A 364 -8.28 4.86 10.32
N GLU A 365 -7.82 5.22 11.51
CA GLU A 365 -7.76 6.62 11.93
C GLU A 365 -6.47 7.07 12.61
N ASP A 366 -6.04 8.29 12.33
CA ASP A 366 -4.90 8.90 13.02
C ASP A 366 -3.60 8.12 12.89
N ASN A 367 -3.44 7.37 11.80
CA ASN A 367 -2.21 6.63 11.55
C ASN A 367 -1.23 7.49 10.75
N HIS A 368 0.05 7.28 11.00
CA HIS A 368 1.15 7.81 10.18
C HIS A 368 1.74 6.66 9.38
N ILE A 369 1.54 6.67 8.05
CA ILE A 369 1.88 5.56 7.16
C ILE A 369 2.83 6.03 6.07
N HIS A 370 4.05 5.48 6.04
CA HIS A 370 5.03 5.93 5.05
C HIS A 370 6.09 4.91 4.67
N HIS A 371 6.75 5.08 3.52
CA HIS A 371 7.81 4.18 3.06
C HIS A 371 7.32 2.72 3.02
N TYR A 372 6.14 2.52 2.41
CA TYR A 372 5.52 1.22 2.16
C TYR A 372 5.68 0.85 0.68
N GLY A 373 5.36 -0.40 0.33
CA GLY A 373 5.57 -0.94 -1.01
C GLY A 373 7.06 -1.14 -1.34
N ARG A 374 7.90 -1.36 -0.32
CA ARG A 374 9.36 -1.48 -0.47
C ARG A 374 9.75 -2.70 -1.31
N VAL A 375 9.03 -3.80 -1.10
CA VAL A 375 9.19 -5.07 -1.82
C VAL A 375 8.27 -5.09 -3.03
N ASN A 376 6.96 -5.20 -2.85
CA ASN A 376 6.02 -5.19 -3.96
C ASN A 376 5.58 -3.75 -4.22
N ARG A 377 5.86 -3.23 -5.43
CA ARG A 377 5.78 -1.78 -5.65
C ARG A 377 4.43 -1.34 -6.16
N MET A 378 3.85 -2.07 -7.12
CA MET A 378 2.54 -1.72 -7.67
C MET A 378 1.39 -2.34 -6.87
N TYR A 379 0.27 -1.61 -6.83
CA TYR A 379 -0.96 -2.05 -6.16
C TYR A 379 -0.82 -2.42 -4.68
N GLN A 380 0.12 -1.79 -3.98
CA GLN A 380 0.29 -1.88 -2.52
C GLN A 380 0.00 -0.52 -1.85
N PRO A 381 -1.27 -0.13 -1.65
CA PRO A 381 -1.61 1.13 -1.00
C PRO A 381 -1.29 1.15 0.50
N ALA A 382 -1.17 2.34 1.09
CA ALA A 382 -1.15 2.47 2.56
C ALA A 382 -2.43 1.89 3.18
N LEU A 383 -3.57 2.10 2.52
CA LEU A 383 -4.88 1.68 2.97
C LEU A 383 -5.66 1.03 1.83
N GLN A 384 -6.04 -0.24 1.99
CA GLN A 384 -6.93 -0.95 1.09
C GLN A 384 -8.25 -1.24 1.80
N ILE A 385 -9.34 -0.63 1.33
CA ILE A 385 -10.67 -0.82 1.91
C ILE A 385 -11.60 -1.55 0.93
N SER A 386 -12.43 -2.45 1.44
CA SER A 386 -13.46 -3.08 0.62
C SER A 386 -14.71 -3.52 1.39
N GLY A 387 -15.80 -3.73 0.65
CA GLY A 387 -17.08 -4.18 1.17
C GLY A 387 -18.04 -3.01 1.39
N VAL A 388 -18.51 -2.77 2.62
CA VAL A 388 -19.47 -1.70 2.90
C VAL A 388 -19.08 -0.92 4.16
N GLY A 389 -19.03 0.42 4.05
CA GLY A 389 -19.02 1.30 5.22
C GLY A 389 -17.70 1.46 5.98
N GLN A 390 -16.56 1.10 5.37
CA GLN A 390 -15.25 1.42 5.96
C GLN A 390 -15.01 2.94 6.05
N GLN A 391 -14.27 3.35 7.08
CA GLN A 391 -13.90 4.74 7.32
C GLN A 391 -12.38 4.89 7.37
N VAL A 392 -11.86 5.85 6.61
CA VAL A 392 -10.43 6.20 6.55
C VAL A 392 -10.31 7.68 6.86
N ARG A 393 -9.85 8.02 8.07
CA ARG A 393 -9.88 9.41 8.52
C ARG A 393 -8.66 9.88 9.28
N HIS A 394 -8.31 11.16 9.17
CA HIS A 394 -7.22 11.75 9.95
C HIS A 394 -5.85 11.06 9.77
N ASN A 395 -5.60 10.35 8.66
CA ASN A 395 -4.30 9.70 8.47
C ASN A 395 -3.31 10.65 7.78
N HIS A 396 -2.01 10.43 8.01
CA HIS A 396 -0.92 11.06 7.27
C HIS A 396 -0.21 9.98 6.44
N ILE A 397 -0.29 10.09 5.11
CA ILE A 397 0.20 9.05 4.19
C ILE A 397 1.19 9.64 3.21
N HIS A 398 2.42 9.10 3.17
CA HIS A 398 3.42 9.64 2.26
C HIS A 398 4.59 8.73 1.89
N HIS A 399 5.35 9.12 0.87
CA HIS A 399 6.58 8.48 0.42
C HIS A 399 6.36 7.01 0.01
N ALA A 400 5.73 6.82 -1.14
CA ALA A 400 5.45 5.49 -1.66
C ALA A 400 5.50 5.41 -3.19
N PRO A 401 5.88 4.25 -3.76
CA PRO A 401 5.98 4.07 -5.21
C PRO A 401 4.62 4.17 -5.91
N HIS A 402 3.53 3.88 -5.21
CA HIS A 402 2.19 3.77 -5.79
C HIS A 402 1.13 4.47 -4.92
N MET A 403 -0.13 4.05 -5.01
CA MET A 403 -1.31 4.69 -4.42
C MET A 403 -1.24 4.87 -2.89
N ALA A 404 -2.02 5.80 -2.34
CA ALA A 404 -2.23 5.94 -0.89
C ALA A 404 -3.44 5.12 -0.42
N ILE A 405 -4.58 5.28 -1.07
CA ILE A 405 -5.83 4.62 -0.70
C ILE A 405 -6.43 3.92 -1.91
N GLN A 406 -6.71 2.63 -1.79
CA GLN A 406 -7.51 1.89 -2.75
C GLN A 406 -8.84 1.49 -2.11
N PHE A 407 -9.95 1.70 -2.82
CA PHE A 407 -11.27 1.29 -2.31
C PHE A 407 -12.06 0.43 -3.29
N ALA A 408 -12.94 -0.43 -2.77
CA ALA A 408 -13.83 -1.28 -3.58
C ALA A 408 -15.13 -1.60 -2.82
N GLY A 409 -16.28 -1.16 -3.33
CA GLY A 409 -17.57 -1.42 -2.69
C GLY A 409 -18.36 -0.15 -2.42
N ASN A 410 -19.11 -0.15 -1.31
CA ASN A 410 -20.23 0.77 -1.10
C ASN A 410 -20.08 1.60 0.17
N ASP A 411 -20.57 2.83 0.12
CA ASP A 411 -20.77 3.71 1.28
C ASP A 411 -19.51 3.94 2.15
N HIS A 412 -18.31 3.95 1.55
CA HIS A 412 -17.08 4.26 2.28
C HIS A 412 -16.95 5.76 2.57
N LEU A 413 -16.26 6.10 3.65
CA LEU A 413 -15.91 7.48 4.00
C LEU A 413 -14.40 7.66 4.06
N ILE A 414 -13.87 8.55 3.23
CA ILE A 414 -12.44 8.91 3.18
C ILE A 414 -12.34 10.41 3.48
N GLU A 415 -11.96 10.78 4.70
CA GLU A 415 -11.99 12.18 5.12
C GLU A 415 -10.82 12.67 5.96
N LEU A 416 -10.48 13.95 5.86
CA LEU A 416 -9.52 14.60 6.76
C LEU A 416 -8.12 13.96 6.73
N ASN A 417 -7.76 13.27 5.65
CA ASN A 417 -6.43 12.69 5.48
C ASN A 417 -5.48 13.70 4.83
N GLU A 418 -4.22 13.66 5.22
CA GLU A 418 -3.12 14.35 4.53
C GLU A 418 -2.32 13.32 3.70
N ILE A 419 -2.27 13.53 2.38
CA ILE A 419 -1.64 12.61 1.44
C ILE A 419 -0.65 13.38 0.55
N HIS A 420 0.61 12.94 0.51
CA HIS A 420 1.61 13.58 -0.36
C HIS A 420 2.75 12.66 -0.75
N HIS A 421 3.45 12.98 -1.84
CA HIS A 421 4.63 12.21 -2.28
C HIS A 421 4.34 10.71 -2.41
N VAL A 422 3.21 10.39 -3.04
CA VAL A 422 2.81 9.02 -3.43
C VAL A 422 2.76 8.93 -4.95
N CYS A 423 2.62 7.72 -5.49
CA CYS A 423 2.74 7.45 -6.93
C CYS A 423 4.12 7.81 -7.51
N LEU A 424 5.18 7.60 -6.72
CA LEU A 424 6.54 8.01 -7.10
C LEU A 424 7.19 7.13 -8.18
N GLU A 425 6.63 5.95 -8.51
CA GLU A 425 7.19 5.03 -9.52
C GLU A 425 6.20 4.66 -10.66
N SER A 426 5.01 5.29 -10.72
CA SER A 426 4.00 5.05 -11.77
C SER A 426 3.35 6.34 -12.27
N ASN A 427 2.91 6.36 -13.53
CA ASN A 427 2.13 7.46 -14.15
C ASN A 427 0.67 7.09 -14.45
N ASP A 428 0.26 5.87 -14.15
CA ASP A 428 -1.14 5.42 -14.24
C ASP A 428 -1.61 4.91 -12.88
N ALA A 429 -1.67 5.84 -11.94
CA ALA A 429 -2.05 5.60 -10.55
C ALA A 429 -2.79 6.80 -9.98
N GLY A 430 -3.65 6.55 -8.98
CA GLY A 430 -4.33 7.60 -8.22
C GLY A 430 -3.90 7.59 -6.76
N ALA A 431 -3.61 8.73 -6.15
CA ALA A 431 -3.37 8.77 -4.70
C ALA A 431 -4.56 8.16 -3.94
N ILE A 432 -5.78 8.47 -4.37
CA ILE A 432 -7.00 7.72 -4.01
C ILE A 432 -7.55 7.09 -5.29
N TYR A 433 -7.69 5.77 -5.33
CA TYR A 433 -8.01 5.02 -6.54
C TYR A 433 -9.10 3.97 -6.35
N SER A 434 -9.98 3.85 -7.35
CA SER A 434 -10.91 2.72 -7.50
C SER A 434 -11.37 2.62 -8.96
N GLY A 435 -11.94 1.49 -9.38
CA GLY A 435 -12.39 1.34 -10.76
C GLY A 435 -13.23 0.11 -11.12
N ARG A 436 -13.90 0.20 -12.28
CA ARG A 436 -14.48 -0.93 -13.03
C ARG A 436 -15.72 -1.61 -12.45
N ASP A 437 -16.54 -0.91 -11.67
CA ASP A 437 -17.82 -1.46 -11.18
C ASP A 437 -18.87 -0.34 -10.98
N TRP A 438 -19.97 -0.40 -11.74
CA TRP A 438 -21.07 0.58 -11.61
C TRP A 438 -21.80 0.50 -10.28
N THR A 439 -21.71 -0.64 -9.60
CA THR A 439 -22.43 -0.91 -8.34
C THR A 439 -21.65 -0.47 -7.10
N TRP A 440 -20.40 -0.01 -7.25
CA TRP A 440 -19.61 0.61 -6.18
C TRP A 440 -20.00 2.08 -6.06
N ARG A 441 -20.99 2.38 -5.22
CA ARG A 441 -21.61 3.71 -5.10
C ARG A 441 -21.70 4.15 -3.64
N GLY A 442 -21.88 5.45 -3.44
CA GLY A 442 -22.08 6.05 -2.12
C GLY A 442 -20.78 6.38 -1.37
N THR A 443 -19.62 6.12 -1.96
CA THR A 443 -18.33 6.52 -1.38
C THR A 443 -18.19 8.04 -1.38
N ILE A 444 -17.76 8.61 -0.26
CA ILE A 444 -17.52 10.04 -0.08
C ILE A 444 -16.04 10.26 0.25
N ILE A 445 -15.38 11.07 -0.58
CA ILE A 445 -14.00 11.53 -0.42
C ILE A 445 -14.07 13.02 -0.11
N ARG A 446 -13.88 13.40 1.16
CA ARG A 446 -14.07 14.79 1.59
C ARG A 446 -13.02 15.37 2.52
N HIS A 447 -12.78 16.67 2.41
CA HIS A 447 -11.92 17.40 3.35
C HIS A 447 -10.50 16.83 3.46
N ASN A 448 -9.98 16.18 2.42
CA ASN A 448 -8.60 15.70 2.40
C ASN A 448 -7.67 16.80 1.84
N LEU A 449 -6.41 16.77 2.27
CA LEU A 449 -5.32 17.55 1.71
C LEU A 449 -4.42 16.63 0.87
N LEU A 450 -4.37 16.88 -0.44
CA LEU A 450 -3.54 16.14 -1.39
C LEU A 450 -2.50 17.07 -2.00
N TRP A 451 -1.21 16.79 -1.85
CA TRP A 451 -0.16 17.67 -2.36
C TRP A 451 1.09 16.97 -2.88
N GLU A 452 1.76 17.56 -3.88
CA GLU A 452 2.98 17.01 -4.52
C GLU A 452 2.76 15.56 -4.99
N ILE A 453 1.79 15.41 -5.90
CA ILE A 453 1.39 14.14 -6.51
C ILE A 453 1.53 14.31 -8.03
N THR A 454 2.75 14.08 -8.51
CA THR A 454 3.17 14.42 -9.89
C THR A 454 3.53 13.19 -10.73
N GLY A 455 3.61 12.00 -10.14
CA GLY A 455 3.92 10.77 -10.85
C GLY A 455 5.42 10.58 -11.06
N PHE A 456 5.81 9.46 -11.66
CA PHE A 456 7.22 9.14 -11.89
C PHE A 456 7.85 10.05 -12.95
N GLU A 457 8.95 10.72 -12.57
CA GLU A 457 9.65 11.73 -13.39
C GLU A 457 8.72 12.91 -13.76
N ASP A 458 7.76 13.27 -12.90
CA ASP A 458 6.78 14.34 -13.10
C ASP A 458 5.93 14.17 -14.39
N ARG A 459 5.76 12.93 -14.87
CA ARG A 459 4.98 12.62 -16.09
C ARG A 459 3.50 12.39 -15.83
N GLY A 460 3.07 12.60 -14.59
CA GLY A 460 1.68 12.72 -14.22
C GLY A 460 1.09 11.44 -13.67
N CYS A 461 0.65 11.48 -12.41
CA CYS A 461 -0.36 10.55 -11.88
C CYS A 461 -1.66 11.31 -11.63
N VAL A 462 -2.54 10.81 -10.76
CA VAL A 462 -3.88 11.37 -10.50
C VAL A 462 -4.04 11.58 -8.99
N GLY A 463 -4.74 12.63 -8.57
CA GLY A 463 -5.09 12.84 -7.16
C GLY A 463 -6.16 11.84 -6.70
N VAL A 464 -7.40 12.08 -7.12
CA VAL A 464 -8.51 11.12 -7.00
C VAL A 464 -8.81 10.55 -8.37
N TYR A 465 -8.56 9.25 -8.54
CA TYR A 465 -8.75 8.51 -9.78
C TYR A 465 -9.95 7.57 -9.68
N LEU A 466 -11.08 8.01 -10.22
CA LEU A 466 -12.26 7.17 -10.41
C LEU A 466 -12.13 6.52 -11.79
N ASP A 467 -11.39 5.42 -11.82
CA ASP A 467 -10.94 4.77 -13.04
C ASP A 467 -12.00 3.86 -13.66
N ASP A 468 -11.88 3.61 -14.96
CA ASP A 468 -12.62 2.60 -15.70
C ASP A 468 -14.10 2.48 -15.33
N MET A 469 -14.89 3.52 -15.62
CA MET A 469 -16.35 3.51 -15.45
C MET A 469 -16.85 3.42 -14.00
N LEU A 470 -16.03 3.72 -13.00
CA LEU A 470 -16.52 3.85 -11.62
C LEU A 470 -17.56 4.97 -11.49
N CYS A 471 -18.60 4.77 -10.66
CA CYS A 471 -19.74 5.66 -10.59
C CYS A 471 -20.07 6.11 -9.16
N GLY A 472 -20.98 7.08 -9.04
CA GLY A 472 -21.68 7.36 -7.77
C GLY A 472 -20.78 7.76 -6.60
N THR A 473 -19.60 8.32 -6.87
CA THR A 473 -18.64 8.76 -5.86
C THR A 473 -18.64 10.28 -5.74
N GLN A 474 -18.55 10.78 -4.51
CA GLN A 474 -18.50 12.21 -4.22
C GLN A 474 -17.07 12.63 -3.85
N ILE A 475 -16.54 13.65 -4.52
CA ILE A 475 -15.25 14.29 -4.27
C ILE A 475 -15.57 15.71 -3.81
N THR A 476 -15.62 15.94 -2.49
CA THR A 476 -16.16 17.18 -1.94
C THR A 476 -15.26 17.89 -0.94
N GLY A 477 -15.06 19.20 -1.07
CA GLY A 477 -14.34 19.95 -0.04
C GLY A 477 -12.88 19.56 0.13
N ASN A 478 -12.20 19.00 -0.89
CA ASN A 478 -10.79 18.63 -0.78
C ASN A 478 -9.89 19.78 -1.26
N LEU A 479 -8.68 19.87 -0.70
CA LEU A 479 -7.63 20.78 -1.17
C LEU A 479 -6.58 19.97 -1.94
N PHE A 480 -6.37 20.35 -3.20
CA PHE A 480 -5.32 19.80 -4.05
C PHE A 480 -4.28 20.87 -4.34
N TYR A 481 -3.01 20.58 -4.06
CA TYR A 481 -1.90 21.49 -4.33
C TYR A 481 -0.79 20.79 -5.13
N ARG A 482 -0.49 21.26 -6.34
CA ARG A 482 0.49 20.63 -7.25
C ARG A 482 0.23 19.15 -7.48
N VAL A 483 -0.99 18.87 -7.94
CA VAL A 483 -1.44 17.52 -8.27
C VAL A 483 -1.73 17.44 -9.77
N THR A 484 -1.17 16.44 -10.45
CA THR A 484 -1.51 16.16 -11.84
C THR A 484 -2.88 15.46 -11.88
N ARG A 485 -3.75 15.86 -12.83
CA ARG A 485 -5.13 15.33 -12.95
C ARG A 485 -5.80 15.19 -11.57
N ALA A 486 -6.03 16.31 -10.88
CA ALA A 486 -6.34 16.29 -9.45
C ALA A 486 -7.63 15.52 -9.10
N ALA A 487 -8.72 15.74 -9.83
CA ALA A 487 -9.94 14.93 -9.74
C ALA A 487 -10.30 14.38 -11.13
N MET A 488 -10.27 13.05 -11.29
CA MET A 488 -10.49 12.38 -12.57
C MET A 488 -11.64 11.38 -12.51
N ILE A 489 -12.56 11.49 -13.48
CA ILE A 489 -13.63 10.53 -13.77
C ILE A 489 -13.35 9.89 -15.14
N GLY A 490 -12.90 8.64 -15.15
CA GLY A 490 -12.59 7.89 -16.36
C GLY A 490 -13.80 7.13 -16.90
N GLY A 491 -14.65 7.74 -17.72
CA GLY A 491 -15.83 7.10 -18.31
C GLY A 491 -16.93 6.71 -17.32
N GLY A 492 -16.81 7.15 -16.07
CA GLY A 492 -17.79 6.96 -15.00
C GLY A 492 -19.01 7.86 -15.13
N ARG A 493 -20.05 7.58 -14.35
CA ARG A 493 -21.30 8.36 -14.30
C ARG A 493 -21.77 8.63 -12.87
N ASP A 494 -22.64 9.63 -12.75
CA ASP A 494 -23.30 10.02 -11.50
C ASP A 494 -22.32 10.40 -10.37
N CYS A 495 -21.13 10.91 -10.72
CA CYS A 495 -20.15 11.39 -9.75
C CYS A 495 -20.33 12.89 -9.48
N LEU A 496 -19.92 13.33 -8.29
CA LEU A 496 -19.97 14.73 -7.88
C LEU A 496 -18.58 15.26 -7.55
N VAL A 497 -18.15 16.34 -8.18
CA VAL A 497 -16.94 17.10 -7.84
C VAL A 497 -17.36 18.49 -7.38
N GLN A 498 -17.30 18.74 -6.08
CA GLN A 498 -17.91 19.95 -5.51
C GLN A 498 -17.13 20.59 -4.37
N ASP A 499 -17.11 21.92 -4.32
CA ASP A 499 -16.51 22.68 -3.20
C ASP A 499 -15.01 22.33 -3.00
N ASN A 500 -14.31 21.82 -4.03
CA ASN A 500 -12.87 21.55 -3.94
C ASN A 500 -12.05 22.80 -4.28
N LEU A 501 -10.91 22.95 -3.60
CA LEU A 501 -9.93 23.98 -3.87
C LEU A 501 -8.73 23.37 -4.61
N PHE A 502 -8.43 23.87 -5.79
CA PHE A 502 -7.32 23.42 -6.63
C PHE A 502 -6.30 24.55 -6.77
N VAL A 503 -5.06 24.28 -6.37
CA VAL A 503 -3.94 25.22 -6.46
C VAL A 503 -2.83 24.58 -7.29
N ASP A 504 -2.45 25.20 -8.40
CA ASP A 504 -1.38 24.75 -9.30
C ASP A 504 -1.54 23.29 -9.79
N CYS A 505 -2.78 22.85 -10.02
CA CYS A 505 -3.08 21.50 -10.52
C CYS A 505 -3.17 21.46 -12.05
N VAL A 506 -2.73 20.36 -12.66
CA VAL A 506 -2.66 20.25 -14.14
C VAL A 506 -3.21 18.92 -14.65
N PRO A 507 -4.43 18.89 -15.22
CA PRO A 507 -5.53 19.79 -14.89
C PRO A 507 -6.09 19.54 -13.48
N ALA A 508 -6.89 20.48 -12.97
CA ALA A 508 -7.64 20.33 -11.74
C ALA A 508 -8.76 19.30 -11.88
N THR A 509 -9.50 19.33 -12.99
CA THR A 509 -10.57 18.35 -13.26
C THR A 509 -10.38 17.63 -14.59
N HIS A 510 -10.75 16.35 -14.66
CA HIS A 510 -10.73 15.55 -15.88
C HIS A 510 -11.93 14.63 -15.96
N VAL A 511 -12.59 14.59 -17.11
CA VAL A 511 -13.62 13.59 -17.43
C VAL A 511 -13.40 13.11 -18.86
N ASP A 512 -13.39 11.79 -19.04
CA ASP A 512 -13.34 11.15 -20.36
C ASP A 512 -14.56 10.26 -20.62
N ALA A 513 -14.77 9.90 -21.89
CA ALA A 513 -15.81 8.97 -22.33
C ALA A 513 -15.20 7.62 -22.78
N ARG A 514 -14.20 7.09 -22.05
CA ARG A 514 -13.48 5.87 -22.49
C ARG A 514 -14.38 4.67 -22.78
N ALA A 515 -15.50 4.56 -22.05
CA ALA A 515 -16.48 3.49 -22.20
C ALA A 515 -17.28 3.58 -23.52
N MET A 516 -17.35 4.76 -24.14
CA MET A 516 -17.91 4.93 -25.49
C MET A 516 -16.87 4.63 -26.58
N ASN A 517 -15.60 4.49 -26.20
CA ASN A 517 -14.45 4.47 -27.10
C ASN A 517 -13.63 3.19 -26.89
N TRP A 518 -12.33 3.34 -26.55
CA TRP A 518 -11.37 2.23 -26.47
C TRP A 518 -11.72 1.19 -25.40
N ALA A 519 -12.45 1.56 -24.34
CA ALA A 519 -12.85 0.68 -23.25
C ALA A 519 -14.27 0.11 -23.40
N SER A 520 -14.94 0.34 -24.54
CA SER A 520 -16.33 -0.08 -24.79
C SER A 520 -16.57 -1.58 -24.64
N TYR A 521 -15.55 -2.41 -24.88
CA TYR A 521 -15.64 -3.86 -24.70
C TYR A 521 -15.91 -4.28 -23.24
N HIS A 522 -15.62 -3.43 -22.25
CA HIS A 522 -15.93 -3.72 -20.85
C HIS A 522 -17.42 -3.60 -20.52
N VAL A 523 -18.17 -2.78 -21.27
CA VAL A 523 -19.58 -2.43 -20.98
C VAL A 523 -20.45 -3.68 -21.00
N GLU A 524 -20.43 -4.44 -22.09
CA GLU A 524 -21.21 -5.67 -22.28
C GLU A 524 -20.62 -6.90 -21.57
N THR A 525 -19.43 -6.79 -20.99
CA THR A 525 -18.73 -7.90 -20.33
C THR A 525 -18.60 -7.63 -18.83
N THR A 526 -17.47 -7.07 -18.41
CA THR A 526 -17.11 -6.88 -17.00
C THR A 526 -18.15 -6.04 -16.24
N MET A 527 -18.62 -4.94 -16.84
CA MET A 527 -19.55 -4.03 -16.17
C MET A 527 -20.92 -4.67 -16.01
N ARG A 528 -21.43 -5.28 -17.09
CA ARG A 528 -22.69 -6.05 -17.08
C ARG A 528 -22.66 -7.20 -16.07
N ASP A 529 -21.62 -8.03 -16.09
CA ASP A 529 -21.48 -9.16 -15.16
C ASP A 529 -21.50 -8.70 -13.70
N ARG A 530 -20.85 -7.57 -13.40
CA ARG A 530 -20.81 -7.01 -12.04
C ARG A 530 -22.16 -6.42 -11.62
N LEU A 531 -22.86 -5.75 -12.54
CA LEU A 531 -24.20 -5.23 -12.32
C LEU A 531 -25.19 -6.37 -12.00
N GLU A 532 -25.21 -7.42 -12.82
CA GLU A 532 -26.12 -8.56 -12.69
C GLU A 532 -25.89 -9.38 -11.41
N ARG A 533 -24.69 -9.31 -10.81
CA ARG A 533 -24.38 -9.96 -9.52
C ARG A 533 -25.01 -9.28 -8.31
N MET A 534 -25.40 -8.02 -8.43
CA MET A 534 -25.96 -7.26 -7.31
C MET A 534 -27.49 -7.20 -7.39
N PRO A 535 -28.21 -7.21 -6.27
CA PRO A 535 -29.68 -7.21 -6.26
C PRO A 535 -30.22 -5.78 -6.47
N VAL A 536 -29.87 -5.14 -7.59
CA VAL A 536 -30.15 -3.72 -7.86
C VAL A 536 -31.64 -3.37 -7.84
N ALA A 537 -32.51 -4.32 -8.18
CA ALA A 537 -33.96 -4.17 -8.16
C ALA A 537 -34.60 -4.43 -6.77
N SER A 538 -33.82 -4.87 -5.77
CA SER A 538 -34.34 -5.04 -4.41
C SER A 538 -34.72 -3.69 -3.80
N PRO A 539 -35.71 -3.61 -2.87
CA PRO A 539 -36.11 -2.34 -2.27
C PRO A 539 -34.95 -1.56 -1.63
N ILE A 540 -33.99 -2.26 -1.02
CA ILE A 540 -32.82 -1.65 -0.35
C ILE A 540 -31.93 -0.96 -1.39
N TRP A 541 -31.60 -1.63 -2.49
CA TRP A 541 -30.76 -1.08 -3.55
C TRP A 541 -31.49 -0.02 -4.38
N ALA A 542 -32.73 -0.27 -4.77
CA ALA A 542 -33.55 0.65 -5.54
C ALA A 542 -33.76 1.99 -4.80
N GLN A 543 -33.87 1.94 -3.47
CA GLN A 543 -33.97 3.15 -2.64
C GLN A 543 -32.62 3.87 -2.49
N ARG A 544 -31.52 3.12 -2.34
CA ARG A 544 -30.19 3.69 -2.06
C ARG A 544 -29.49 4.22 -3.32
N TYR A 545 -29.61 3.52 -4.45
CA TYR A 545 -28.96 3.82 -5.72
C TYR A 545 -29.97 3.70 -6.88
N PRO A 546 -30.98 4.57 -6.93
CA PRO A 546 -32.05 4.49 -7.93
C PRO A 546 -31.54 4.59 -9.38
N GLU A 547 -30.39 5.21 -9.61
CA GLU A 547 -29.77 5.36 -10.93
C GLU A 547 -29.38 4.02 -11.57
N LEU A 548 -29.20 2.97 -10.77
CA LEU A 548 -28.87 1.62 -11.28
C LEU A 548 -30.07 0.93 -11.94
N LEU A 549 -31.31 1.37 -11.66
CA LEU A 549 -32.51 0.74 -12.18
C LEU A 549 -32.70 0.94 -13.69
N THR A 550 -32.16 2.03 -14.23
CA THR A 550 -32.32 2.43 -15.64
C THR A 550 -30.98 2.56 -16.38
N ILE A 551 -29.88 2.13 -15.76
CA ILE A 551 -28.53 2.35 -16.29
C ILE A 551 -28.33 1.73 -17.68
N TRP A 552 -29.05 0.64 -17.97
CA TRP A 552 -28.94 -0.06 -19.25
C TRP A 552 -29.73 0.62 -20.37
N GLU A 553 -30.89 1.15 -20.05
CA GLU A 553 -31.78 1.85 -20.98
C GLU A 553 -31.26 3.24 -21.36
N GLU A 554 -30.38 3.82 -20.55
CA GLU A 554 -29.92 5.21 -20.68
C GLU A 554 -28.49 5.36 -21.24
N GLU A 555 -28.19 4.76 -22.38
CA GLU A 555 -26.83 4.79 -22.98
C GLU A 555 -25.76 4.37 -21.96
N ALA A 556 -25.74 3.08 -21.59
CA ALA A 556 -24.93 2.57 -20.47
C ALA A 556 -23.44 2.98 -20.49
N ALA A 557 -22.87 3.15 -21.68
CA ALA A 557 -21.48 3.56 -21.88
C ALA A 557 -21.21 5.08 -21.66
N ALA A 558 -22.24 5.92 -21.69
CA ALA A 558 -22.06 7.37 -21.63
C ALA A 558 -21.77 7.86 -20.19
N PRO A 559 -20.85 8.82 -19.99
CA PRO A 559 -20.49 9.35 -18.67
C PRO A 559 -21.53 10.36 -18.16
N LYS A 560 -22.80 9.94 -18.07
CA LYS A 560 -23.96 10.77 -17.71
C LYS A 560 -23.98 11.18 -16.24
N GLY A 561 -24.76 12.21 -15.92
CA GLY A 561 -25.09 12.56 -14.54
C GLY A 561 -23.91 13.09 -13.70
N ASN A 562 -22.75 13.30 -14.31
CA ASN A 562 -21.59 13.86 -13.62
C ASN A 562 -21.80 15.36 -13.41
N ILE A 563 -21.56 15.83 -12.19
CA ILE A 563 -21.72 17.23 -11.80
C ILE A 563 -20.38 17.76 -11.26
N ILE A 564 -19.89 18.85 -11.85
CA ILE A 564 -18.73 19.60 -11.37
C ILE A 564 -19.17 21.01 -11.03
N ARG A 565 -19.28 21.32 -9.74
CA ARG A 565 -19.85 22.61 -9.31
C ARG A 565 -19.19 23.24 -8.09
N ARG A 566 -19.22 24.57 -8.02
CA ARG A 566 -18.70 25.33 -6.88
C ARG A 566 -17.27 24.97 -6.50
N ASN A 567 -16.43 24.60 -7.45
CA ASN A 567 -15.01 24.42 -7.17
C ASN A 567 -14.27 25.74 -7.43
N VAL A 568 -13.12 25.89 -6.78
CA VAL A 568 -12.24 27.06 -6.91
C VAL A 568 -10.90 26.60 -7.44
N CYS A 569 -10.39 27.26 -8.46
CA CYS A 569 -9.10 26.95 -9.07
C CYS A 569 -8.26 28.22 -9.23
N GLN A 570 -7.05 28.18 -8.69
CA GLN A 570 -6.02 29.18 -8.89
C GLN A 570 -4.75 28.53 -9.43
N GLY A 571 -4.19 29.09 -10.51
CA GLY A 571 -3.02 28.53 -11.19
C GLY A 571 -3.30 27.20 -11.90
N GLY A 572 -2.28 26.68 -12.59
CA GLY A 572 -2.38 25.42 -13.33
C GLY A 572 -3.36 25.46 -14.51
N VAL A 573 -4.06 24.35 -14.75
CA VAL A 573 -5.06 24.17 -15.81
C VAL A 573 -6.38 23.76 -15.18
N TRP A 574 -7.46 24.50 -15.43
CA TRP A 574 -8.76 24.23 -14.82
C TRP A 574 -9.32 22.84 -15.17
N ASP A 575 -9.49 22.56 -16.46
CA ASP A 575 -10.11 21.31 -16.88
C ASP A 575 -9.44 20.69 -18.10
N GLY A 576 -9.47 19.35 -18.11
CA GLY A 576 -9.11 18.50 -19.24
C GLY A 576 -10.30 17.66 -19.70
N LEU A 577 -11.52 18.21 -19.66
CA LEU A 577 -12.72 17.50 -20.10
C LEU A 577 -12.60 17.16 -21.59
N ARG A 578 -12.70 15.88 -21.91
CA ARG A 578 -12.74 15.40 -23.29
C ARG A 578 -14.00 15.92 -24.01
N GLU A 579 -13.86 16.24 -25.28
CA GLU A 579 -14.95 16.77 -26.12
C GLU A 579 -16.14 15.81 -26.18
N ASP A 580 -15.87 14.52 -26.29
CA ASP A 580 -16.87 13.43 -26.32
C ASP A 580 -17.56 13.18 -24.98
N ALA A 581 -17.05 13.73 -23.88
CA ALA A 581 -17.68 13.66 -22.55
C ALA A 581 -18.41 14.97 -22.17
N ARG A 582 -18.00 16.12 -22.73
CA ARG A 582 -18.40 17.45 -22.26
C ARG A 582 -19.91 17.68 -22.25
N SER A 583 -20.66 17.14 -23.21
CA SER A 583 -22.13 17.28 -23.27
C SER A 583 -22.86 16.52 -22.16
N TYR A 584 -22.20 15.58 -21.48
CA TYR A 584 -22.77 14.77 -20.41
C TYR A 584 -22.47 15.28 -19.01
N VAL A 585 -21.63 16.32 -18.89
CA VAL A 585 -21.18 16.86 -17.60
C VAL A 585 -21.87 18.19 -17.34
N GLU A 586 -22.51 18.32 -16.18
CA GLU A 586 -23.01 19.60 -15.69
C GLU A 586 -21.85 20.39 -15.07
N LEU A 587 -21.54 21.56 -15.66
CA LEU A 587 -20.60 22.53 -15.09
C LEU A 587 -21.40 23.73 -14.55
N SER A 588 -21.35 23.98 -13.24
CA SER A 588 -22.10 25.09 -12.65
C SER A 588 -21.33 25.79 -11.52
N ALA A 589 -21.35 27.13 -11.51
CA ALA A 589 -20.81 27.96 -10.43
C ALA A 589 -19.36 27.66 -10.01
N ASN A 590 -18.46 27.24 -10.92
CA ASN A 590 -17.03 27.11 -10.62
C ASN A 590 -16.30 28.45 -10.79
N LEU A 591 -15.32 28.75 -9.94
CA LEU A 591 -14.48 29.96 -10.01
C LEU A 591 -13.06 29.58 -10.46
N VAL A 592 -12.62 30.17 -11.57
CA VAL A 592 -11.25 30.05 -12.08
C VAL A 592 -10.69 31.46 -12.23
N ALA A 593 -9.64 31.78 -11.51
CA ALA A 593 -9.03 33.11 -11.54
C ALA A 593 -7.54 33.07 -11.14
N ASP A 594 -6.79 34.09 -11.54
CA ASP A 594 -5.37 34.24 -11.17
C ASP A 594 -5.21 34.52 -9.66
N ASP A 595 -6.17 35.23 -9.05
CA ASP A 595 -6.28 35.42 -7.60
C ASP A 595 -7.71 35.08 -7.16
N VAL A 596 -7.87 33.96 -6.47
CA VAL A 596 -9.15 33.55 -5.86
C VAL A 596 -9.27 34.05 -4.42
N GLY A 597 -8.30 34.82 -3.93
CA GLY A 597 -8.24 35.29 -2.57
C GLY A 597 -7.67 34.27 -1.59
N LEU A 598 -6.62 33.55 -1.98
CA LEU A 598 -5.95 32.59 -1.08
C LEU A 598 -5.35 33.30 0.15
N GLU A 599 -5.35 32.59 1.28
CA GLU A 599 -4.60 32.92 2.49
C GLU A 599 -3.94 31.67 3.08
N GLY A 600 -2.98 31.85 3.99
CA GLY A 600 -2.15 30.76 4.50
C GLY A 600 -0.88 30.53 3.69
N THR A 601 -0.24 29.39 3.88
CA THR A 601 1.04 29.03 3.25
C THR A 601 0.99 27.60 2.77
N ALA A 602 1.62 27.32 1.62
CA ALA A 602 1.74 25.98 1.09
C ALA A 602 2.17 24.96 2.16
N PRO A 603 1.55 23.77 2.22
CA PRO A 603 0.49 23.27 1.33
C PRO A 603 -0.94 23.63 1.79
N ARG A 604 -1.12 24.43 2.85
CA ARG A 604 -2.41 24.68 3.51
C ARG A 604 -2.96 26.06 3.15
N PHE A 605 -3.98 26.08 2.30
CA PHE A 605 -4.59 27.30 1.78
C PHE A 605 -6.04 27.46 2.24
N GLY A 606 -6.35 28.59 2.85
CA GLY A 606 -7.71 29.07 3.08
C GLY A 606 -8.15 30.07 2.01
N LEU A 607 -9.34 30.62 2.19
CA LEU A 607 -9.87 31.71 1.36
C LEU A 607 -10.21 32.90 2.27
N ARG A 608 -9.68 34.07 1.92
CA ARG A 608 -9.98 35.33 2.60
C ARG A 608 -11.49 35.59 2.63
N ALA A 609 -11.96 36.31 3.64
CA ALA A 609 -13.38 36.65 3.81
C ALA A 609 -13.98 37.42 2.63
N ASP A 610 -13.15 38.15 1.87
CA ASP A 610 -13.55 38.92 0.68
C ASP A 610 -13.42 38.16 -0.65
N SER A 611 -13.08 36.87 -0.61
CA SER A 611 -12.97 36.02 -1.80
C SER A 611 -14.29 35.92 -2.58
N LEU A 612 -14.19 35.98 -3.92
CA LEU A 612 -15.33 35.73 -4.82
C LEU A 612 -15.88 34.30 -4.70
N ALA A 613 -15.12 33.35 -4.15
CA ALA A 613 -15.58 31.99 -3.91
C ALA A 613 -16.83 31.94 -3.01
N HIS A 614 -16.95 32.86 -2.06
CA HIS A 614 -18.13 32.94 -1.19
C HIS A 614 -19.40 33.28 -1.96
N SER A 615 -19.28 34.05 -3.05
CA SER A 615 -20.43 34.45 -3.89
C SER A 615 -21.02 33.31 -4.73
N ILE A 616 -20.21 32.30 -5.08
CA ILE A 616 -20.67 31.08 -5.75
C ILE A 616 -21.18 30.01 -4.76
N GLY A 617 -21.14 30.30 -3.45
CA GLY A 617 -21.58 29.41 -2.38
C GLY A 617 -20.56 28.35 -1.97
N PHE A 618 -19.27 28.55 -2.29
CA PHE A 618 -18.19 27.66 -1.86
C PHE A 618 -18.20 27.46 -0.35
N GLN A 619 -18.03 26.22 0.10
CA GLN A 619 -17.95 25.89 1.53
C GLN A 619 -16.49 25.76 1.97
N GLN A 620 -16.14 26.39 3.09
CA GLN A 620 -14.78 26.34 3.61
C GLN A 620 -14.36 24.92 4.03
N ILE A 621 -13.12 24.57 3.73
CA ILE A 621 -12.52 23.28 4.06
C ILE A 621 -11.94 23.36 5.48
N PRO A 622 -12.27 22.43 6.40
CA PRO A 622 -11.78 22.44 7.78
C PRO A 622 -10.33 21.91 7.87
N LEU A 623 -9.38 22.64 7.27
CA LEU A 623 -7.99 22.20 7.13
C LEU A 623 -7.27 22.00 8.48
N GLU A 624 -7.65 22.75 9.51
CA GLU A 624 -7.12 22.62 10.87
C GLU A 624 -7.34 21.23 11.50
N HIS A 625 -8.25 20.44 10.94
CA HIS A 625 -8.55 19.08 11.38
C HIS A 625 -7.93 17.99 10.49
N VAL A 626 -7.21 18.37 9.44
CA VAL A 626 -6.60 17.42 8.48
C VAL A 626 -5.31 16.84 9.02
N GLY A 627 -5.20 15.51 8.95
CA GLY A 627 -4.08 14.72 9.46
C GLY A 627 -4.34 14.15 10.87
N PRO A 628 -3.36 13.41 11.43
CA PRO A 628 -3.48 12.78 12.74
C PRO A 628 -3.70 13.82 13.84
N ARG A 629 -4.69 13.56 14.70
CA ARG A 629 -4.96 14.44 15.84
C ARG A 629 -4.05 14.09 17.00
N ASP A 630 -3.57 15.12 17.71
CA ASP A 630 -2.74 14.96 18.90
C ASP A 630 -3.44 14.05 19.95
N PRO A 631 -2.77 12.99 20.43
CA PRO A 631 -3.29 12.14 21.50
C PRO A 631 -3.75 12.92 22.74
N SER A 632 -3.14 14.06 23.07
CA SER A 632 -3.48 14.84 24.27
C SER A 632 -4.71 15.74 24.13
N THR A 633 -5.29 15.84 22.93
CA THR A 633 -6.42 16.74 22.63
C THR A 633 -7.78 16.03 22.59
N ARG A 634 -7.85 14.77 23.05
CA ARG A 634 -9.06 13.92 22.98
C ARG A 634 -9.66 13.58 24.33
#